data_AF-A0A963EHN9-F1
#
_entry.id   AF-A0A963EHN9-F1
#
_cell.length_a   1.000
_cell.length_b   1.000
_cell.length_c   1.000
_cell.angle_alpha   90.00
_cell.angle_beta   90.00
_cell.angle_gamma   90.00
#
_symmetry.space_group_name_H-M   'P 1'
#
loop_
_entity.id
_entity.type
_entity.pdbx_description
1 polymer ?
#
loop_
_entity_poly.entity_id
_entity_poly.type
_entity_poly.pdbx_seq_one_letter_code
_entity_poly.pdbx_strand_id
1 'polypeptide(L)'
;PITTMMFAIERARKGNIWLGGQYPSLFYFDSHQRVFDNIIHTASGDPLGIIVDISMTDDDRIWLTNGSGELFVAHADNFDFVKVDLKGIGDHKVVLTRPLRDGGLLLTIAGKGAWKMDADTFEVTRIKVPDPPPGFELNNIAMALELPDRRILFASLDGLLEVDPLTGDNHQIKAIVNGRNLLAGTIHNAIVHDERKNRIHVGMQNAGLISVDLADPANFVSYRYDRNEPNSLNSDYVRDIALDDDGNIWAATTMGIARIDAGTGVVSRLAGNHRITELASYCITVDHAGGIVFSVPAIGVGRLDPAAGQIDSFASDSGLGSGMSAYANCESHGDLVVIGRPFGLTLMVYRELDDYRTPSDVVASIVNIESGNLQALLDTEGREVPVWDARTIQIGSSGGSIRLRLAVLGQTPDWNGRIAYRLYEAGGHQSEWSELDSGWETLSLPALPSGDFILQLKVAETGGRWNSRTQTIHLNILPKFHETSLFYLIVAGVCCTFLFFLYYWREQYQRRRQIELENAVAEHSGKLLEANRQLEKLATIDPLTGVLNRRTILDHAADLLERSRTMGRELVILFCDIDWFKEFNDDRGHLEGDRVLRQVSQTLLATLSELGNGVVGRMGGEEFIILLLCEGKVDRKAIADRFVRAVSDLQIPHPVLSPDGVLTISIGVASTEDGPAELDALIESADSKLYEAKRAGRARSIL
;
A
#
# COMPACT_ATOMS: atom_id res chain seq x y z
N PRO A 1 -56.61 -3.81 20.89
CA PRO A 1 -57.44 -2.72 20.32
C PRO A 1 -56.73 -1.36 20.42
N ILE A 2 -55.93 -1.03 19.41
CA ILE A 2 -55.50 0.37 19.19
C ILE A 2 -56.29 0.81 17.96
N THR A 3 -57.31 1.64 18.16
CA THR A 3 -58.03 2.33 17.09
C THR A 3 -57.12 3.44 16.55
N THR A 4 -56.03 3.06 15.88
CA THR A 4 -55.22 4.00 15.11
C THR A 4 -55.91 4.20 13.76
N MET A 5 -56.21 5.46 13.43
CA MET A 5 -56.76 5.80 12.12
C MET A 5 -55.65 5.62 11.07
N MET A 6 -55.90 4.76 10.09
CA MET A 6 -54.97 4.43 9.00
C MET A 6 -55.20 5.38 7.83
N PHE A 7 -54.14 6.07 7.37
CA PHE A 7 -54.22 7.03 6.26
C PHE A 7 -53.65 6.53 4.95
N ALA A 8 -52.69 5.61 5.02
CA ALA A 8 -52.03 5.09 3.83
C ALA A 8 -51.77 3.60 3.98
N ILE A 9 -52.00 2.87 2.89
CA ILE A 9 -51.67 1.46 2.76
C ILE A 9 -50.91 1.33 1.44
N GLU A 10 -49.65 0.91 1.51
CA GLU A 10 -48.81 0.72 0.33
C GLU A 10 -48.29 -0.70 0.30
N ARG A 11 -48.39 -1.36 -0.86
CA ARG A 11 -47.88 -2.71 -1.05
C ARG A 11 -46.50 -2.65 -1.71
N ALA A 12 -45.48 -3.15 -1.01
CA ALA A 12 -44.13 -3.29 -1.54
C ALA A 12 -44.06 -4.40 -2.62
N ARG A 13 -43.00 -4.38 -3.43
CA ARG A 13 -42.77 -5.33 -4.54
C ARG A 13 -42.79 -6.81 -4.13
N LYS A 14 -42.53 -7.12 -2.85
CA LYS A 14 -42.57 -8.48 -2.28
C LYS A 14 -43.85 -8.74 -1.48
N GLY A 15 -44.96 -8.09 -1.80
CA GLY A 15 -46.24 -8.33 -1.11
C GLY A 15 -46.38 -7.67 0.27
N ASN A 16 -45.27 -7.31 0.93
CA ASN A 16 -45.25 -6.64 2.23
C ASN A 16 -46.06 -5.34 2.21
N ILE A 17 -46.70 -5.02 3.34
CA ILE A 17 -47.65 -3.92 3.43
C ILE A 17 -47.09 -2.90 4.43
N TRP A 18 -46.95 -1.67 3.97
CA TRP A 18 -46.68 -0.51 4.80
C TRP A 18 -47.97 0.20 5.11
N LEU A 19 -48.14 0.54 6.37
CA LEU A 19 -49.38 1.01 6.97
C LEU A 19 -49.07 2.31 7.70
N GLY A 20 -49.46 3.45 7.13
CA GLY A 20 -49.25 4.78 7.71
C GLY A 20 -50.42 5.20 8.59
N GLY A 21 -50.17 5.43 9.88
CA GLY A 21 -51.16 5.84 10.88
C GLY A 21 -51.08 7.32 11.30
N GLN A 22 -52.08 7.77 12.05
CA GLN A 22 -52.12 9.10 12.67
C GLN A 22 -51.17 9.19 13.87
N TYR A 23 -50.27 10.19 13.87
CA TYR A 23 -49.20 10.41 14.86
C TYR A 23 -48.12 9.32 14.83
N PRO A 24 -46.84 9.71 14.74
CA PRO A 24 -45.82 9.06 13.91
C PRO A 24 -45.82 7.54 14.12
N SER A 25 -46.60 6.86 13.28
CA SER A 25 -46.78 5.42 13.35
C SER A 25 -46.73 4.90 11.93
N LEU A 26 -45.61 4.26 11.62
CA LEU A 26 -45.45 3.48 10.41
C LEU A 26 -45.45 2.03 10.85
N PHE A 27 -46.49 1.30 10.47
CA PHE A 27 -46.58 -0.13 10.70
C PHE A 27 -46.08 -0.86 9.45
N TYR A 28 -45.35 -1.94 9.68
CA TYR A 28 -44.86 -2.83 8.66
C TYR A 28 -45.50 -4.20 8.86
N PHE A 29 -46.00 -4.78 7.79
CA PHE A 29 -46.57 -6.12 7.78
C PHE A 29 -45.89 -6.94 6.68
N ASP A 30 -45.18 -7.99 7.07
CA ASP A 30 -44.58 -8.92 6.13
C ASP A 30 -45.61 -9.97 5.70
N SER A 31 -45.84 -10.10 4.40
CA SER A 31 -46.84 -11.03 3.87
C SER A 31 -46.31 -12.46 3.65
N HIS A 32 -45.00 -12.68 3.82
CA HIS A 32 -44.33 -13.95 3.55
C HIS A 32 -43.69 -14.59 4.80
N GLN A 33 -43.69 -13.91 5.95
CA GLN A 33 -42.93 -14.32 7.14
C GLN A 33 -43.72 -14.94 8.30
N ARG A 34 -44.93 -15.47 8.09
CA ARG A 34 -45.56 -16.27 9.14
C ARG A 34 -45.03 -17.71 9.15
N VAL A 35 -43.74 -17.87 9.45
CA VAL A 35 -43.21 -19.17 9.88
C VAL A 35 -43.72 -19.51 11.27
N PHE A 36 -44.01 -18.47 12.06
CA PHE A 36 -44.43 -18.58 13.44
C PHE A 36 -45.75 -17.87 13.70
N ASP A 37 -46.69 -18.59 14.32
CA ASP A 37 -47.87 -18.00 14.93
C ASP A 37 -47.71 -17.98 16.45
N ASN A 38 -48.09 -16.87 17.07
CA ASN A 38 -47.91 -16.67 18.51
C ASN A 38 -49.27 -16.61 19.20
N ILE A 39 -49.48 -17.48 20.19
CA ILE A 39 -50.72 -17.53 20.96
C ILE A 39 -50.42 -17.17 22.40
N ILE A 40 -51.03 -16.08 22.85
CA ILE A 40 -50.75 -15.46 24.15
C ILE A 40 -51.99 -15.39 25.06
N HIS A 41 -53.18 -15.62 24.49
CA HIS A 41 -54.46 -15.59 25.19
C HIS A 41 -55.27 -16.86 24.93
N THR A 42 -56.13 -17.21 25.86
CA THR A 42 -57.19 -18.22 25.71
C THR A 42 -58.31 -17.71 24.82
N ALA A 43 -59.25 -18.60 24.46
CA ALA A 43 -60.48 -18.23 23.75
C ALA A 43 -61.34 -17.20 24.51
N SER A 44 -61.28 -17.19 25.85
CA SER A 44 -61.94 -16.19 26.70
C SER A 44 -61.22 -14.84 26.78
N GLY A 45 -60.00 -14.74 26.24
CA GLY A 45 -59.14 -13.56 26.30
C GLY A 45 -58.23 -13.49 27.53
N ASP A 46 -58.24 -14.51 28.39
CA ASP A 46 -57.35 -14.59 29.54
C ASP A 46 -55.91 -14.89 29.09
N PRO A 47 -54.87 -14.33 29.73
CA PRO A 47 -53.49 -14.60 29.35
C PRO A 47 -53.11 -16.05 29.68
N LEU A 48 -52.45 -16.75 28.76
CA LEU A 48 -51.94 -18.11 28.98
C LEU A 48 -50.80 -18.14 30.01
N GLY A 49 -49.99 -17.07 30.07
CA GLY A 49 -48.87 -16.94 31.00
C GLY A 49 -47.63 -17.74 30.59
N ILE A 50 -46.79 -18.09 31.58
CA ILE A 50 -45.58 -18.88 31.33
C ILE A 50 -45.98 -20.33 31.10
N ILE A 51 -45.72 -20.89 29.92
CA ILE A 51 -45.98 -22.30 29.65
C ILE A 51 -44.84 -23.15 30.25
N VAL A 52 -45.20 -24.20 30.99
CA VAL A 52 -44.30 -25.07 31.78
C VAL A 52 -44.30 -26.51 31.29
N ASP A 53 -45.32 -26.92 30.53
CA ASP A 53 -45.35 -28.21 29.83
C ASP A 53 -46.30 -28.15 28.64
N ILE A 54 -45.98 -28.96 27.63
CA ILE A 54 -46.78 -29.14 26.42
C ILE A 54 -46.84 -30.64 26.17
N SER A 55 -48.03 -31.15 25.88
CA SER A 55 -48.19 -32.49 25.33
C SER A 55 -49.28 -32.50 24.28
N MET A 56 -49.18 -33.46 23.36
CA MET A 56 -50.14 -33.64 22.27
C MET A 56 -50.65 -35.08 22.31
N THR A 57 -51.94 -35.26 22.12
CA THR A 57 -52.59 -36.57 22.01
C THR A 57 -52.86 -36.91 20.54
N ASP A 58 -53.00 -38.20 20.22
CA ASP A 58 -53.19 -38.69 18.84
C ASP A 58 -54.49 -38.21 18.15
N ASP A 59 -55.37 -37.55 18.89
CA ASP A 59 -56.61 -36.94 18.41
C ASP A 59 -56.47 -35.42 18.18
N ASP A 60 -55.25 -34.96 17.90
CA ASP A 60 -54.91 -33.58 17.58
C ASP A 60 -55.25 -32.57 18.69
N ARG A 61 -55.40 -33.02 19.95
CA ARG A 61 -55.52 -32.10 21.10
C ARG A 61 -54.16 -31.70 21.65
N ILE A 62 -54.01 -30.41 21.87
CA ILE A 62 -52.83 -29.80 22.51
C ILE A 62 -53.18 -29.49 23.95
N TRP A 63 -52.38 -30.01 24.86
CA TRP A 63 -52.51 -29.81 26.30
C TRP A 63 -51.37 -28.97 26.82
N LEU A 64 -51.70 -27.95 27.60
CA LEU A 64 -50.72 -27.01 28.15
C LEU A 64 -50.87 -26.89 29.65
N THR A 65 -49.74 -26.81 30.35
CA THR A 65 -49.72 -26.34 31.73
C THR A 65 -48.99 -25.01 31.82
N ASN A 66 -49.51 -24.09 32.63
CA ASN A 66 -48.85 -22.81 32.88
C ASN A 66 -48.14 -22.77 34.25
N GLY A 67 -47.36 -21.72 34.51
CA GLY A 67 -46.63 -21.52 35.77
C GLY A 67 -47.51 -21.35 37.01
N SER A 68 -48.81 -21.09 36.82
CA SER A 68 -49.80 -21.09 37.89
C SER A 68 -50.27 -22.51 38.25
N GLY A 69 -49.99 -23.50 37.41
CA GLY A 69 -50.41 -24.90 37.57
C GLY A 69 -51.77 -25.21 36.96
N GLU A 70 -52.25 -24.34 36.08
CA GLU A 70 -53.53 -24.49 35.39
C GLU A 70 -53.34 -25.31 34.11
N LEU A 71 -54.31 -26.18 33.81
CA LEU A 71 -54.33 -27.02 32.62
C LEU A 71 -55.25 -26.41 31.56
N PHE A 72 -54.80 -26.38 30.32
CA PHE A 72 -55.56 -25.92 29.15
C PHE A 72 -55.55 -26.97 28.06
N VAL A 73 -56.60 -26.96 27.24
CA VAL A 73 -56.74 -27.81 26.06
C VAL A 73 -57.23 -27.01 24.87
N ALA A 74 -56.71 -27.31 23.68
CA ALA A 74 -57.21 -26.83 22.39
C ALA A 74 -57.10 -27.93 21.34
N HIS A 75 -57.85 -27.80 20.25
CA HIS A 75 -57.60 -28.59 19.04
C HIS A 75 -56.48 -27.93 18.23
N ALA A 76 -55.64 -28.73 17.55
CA ALA A 76 -54.54 -28.25 16.73
C ALA A 76 -54.98 -27.47 15.47
N ASP A 77 -56.28 -27.44 15.17
CA ASP A 77 -56.83 -26.72 14.01
C ASP A 77 -57.16 -25.25 14.29
N ASN A 78 -57.63 -24.94 15.51
CA ASN A 78 -58.10 -23.59 15.86
C ASN A 78 -57.29 -22.95 16.99
N PHE A 79 -56.61 -23.76 17.80
CA PHE A 79 -55.82 -23.31 18.95
C PHE A 79 -56.61 -22.46 19.96
N ASP A 80 -57.93 -22.66 20.03
CA ASP A 80 -58.81 -22.00 20.99
C ASP A 80 -58.65 -22.64 22.37
N PHE A 81 -57.62 -22.23 23.11
CA PHE A 81 -57.34 -22.81 24.43
C PHE A 81 -58.44 -22.49 25.43
N VAL A 82 -58.96 -23.55 26.05
CA VAL A 82 -59.94 -23.52 27.13
C VAL A 82 -59.32 -24.10 28.39
N LYS A 83 -59.56 -23.46 29.53
CA LYS A 83 -59.10 -23.94 30.83
C LYS A 83 -59.89 -25.18 31.25
N VAL A 84 -59.19 -26.20 31.71
CA VAL A 84 -59.75 -27.47 32.20
C VAL A 84 -59.97 -27.37 33.71
N ASP A 85 -61.20 -27.65 34.15
CA ASP A 85 -61.58 -27.67 35.57
C ASP A 85 -61.44 -29.08 36.15
N LEU A 86 -60.32 -29.34 36.82
CA LEU A 86 -60.01 -30.65 37.40
C LEU A 86 -60.65 -30.78 38.79
N LYS A 87 -61.72 -31.56 38.86
CA LYS A 87 -62.37 -31.87 40.15
C LYS A 87 -61.57 -32.92 40.92
N GLY A 88 -61.36 -32.68 42.21
CA GLY A 88 -60.75 -33.67 43.12
C GLY A 88 -59.25 -33.50 43.36
N ILE A 89 -58.57 -32.58 42.66
CA ILE A 89 -57.16 -32.26 42.93
C ILE A 89 -56.97 -31.10 43.92
N GLY A 90 -58.04 -30.35 44.25
CA GLY A 90 -57.98 -29.20 45.15
C GLY A 90 -57.16 -28.03 44.56
N ASP A 91 -56.46 -27.27 45.43
CA ASP A 91 -55.60 -26.14 45.01
C ASP A 91 -54.20 -26.60 44.52
N HIS A 92 -54.03 -27.89 44.25
CA HIS A 92 -52.75 -28.43 43.80
C HIS A 92 -52.51 -28.14 42.32
N LYS A 93 -51.23 -27.94 41.98
CA LYS A 93 -50.79 -27.51 40.65
C LYS A 93 -50.44 -28.69 39.76
N VAL A 94 -50.94 -28.70 38.54
CA VAL A 94 -50.47 -29.62 37.49
C VAL A 94 -49.11 -29.12 37.02
N VAL A 95 -48.11 -30.01 36.99
CA VAL A 95 -46.73 -29.68 36.62
C VAL A 95 -46.42 -30.19 35.22
N LEU A 96 -46.78 -31.44 34.93
CA LEU A 96 -46.55 -32.09 33.63
C LEU A 96 -47.76 -32.94 33.24
N THR A 97 -47.93 -33.13 31.93
CA THR A 97 -48.92 -33.98 31.30
C THR A 97 -48.25 -34.87 30.26
N ARG A 98 -48.57 -36.16 30.24
CA ARG A 98 -48.12 -37.08 29.17
C ARG A 98 -49.30 -37.88 28.62
N PRO A 99 -49.40 -38.05 27.30
CA PRO A 99 -50.47 -38.82 26.69
C PRO A 99 -50.39 -40.28 27.16
N LEU A 100 -51.55 -40.87 27.42
CA LEU A 100 -51.69 -42.30 27.65
C LEU A 100 -52.17 -42.97 26.37
N ARG A 101 -51.75 -44.23 26.17
CA ARG A 101 -52.11 -45.07 25.02
C ARG A 101 -53.58 -45.47 24.98
N ASP A 102 -54.37 -45.12 25.98
CA ASP A 102 -55.83 -45.29 25.98
C ASP A 102 -56.58 -43.98 25.67
N GLY A 103 -55.87 -42.93 25.24
CA GLY A 103 -56.44 -41.63 24.92
C GLY A 103 -56.59 -40.71 26.13
N GLY A 104 -56.28 -41.19 27.35
CA GLY A 104 -56.24 -40.36 28.54
C GLY A 104 -54.95 -39.55 28.68
N LEU A 105 -54.80 -38.93 29.85
CA LEU A 105 -53.60 -38.19 30.22
C LEU A 105 -53.06 -38.64 31.57
N LEU A 106 -51.74 -38.70 31.66
CA LEU A 106 -51.01 -38.86 32.89
C LEU A 106 -50.61 -37.47 33.41
N LEU A 107 -51.16 -37.08 34.55
CA LEU A 107 -50.90 -35.81 35.21
C LEU A 107 -49.90 -36.00 36.35
N THR A 108 -48.85 -35.19 36.36
CA THR A 108 -47.96 -35.06 37.53
C THR A 108 -48.40 -33.84 38.33
N ILE A 109 -48.84 -34.07 39.57
CA ILE A 109 -49.40 -33.02 40.44
C ILE A 109 -48.44 -32.73 41.59
N ALA A 110 -48.08 -31.46 41.75
CA ALA A 110 -47.13 -30.99 42.75
C ALA A 110 -47.54 -31.44 44.17
N GLY A 111 -46.69 -32.24 44.81
CA GLY A 111 -46.92 -32.75 46.17
C GLY A 111 -47.96 -33.88 46.28
N LYS A 112 -48.52 -34.37 45.15
CA LYS A 112 -49.56 -35.40 45.12
C LYS A 112 -49.22 -36.62 44.25
N GLY A 113 -48.12 -36.56 43.52
CA GLY A 113 -47.65 -37.65 42.66
C GLY A 113 -48.41 -37.73 41.34
N ALA A 114 -48.50 -38.93 40.78
CA ALA A 114 -49.07 -39.18 39.46
C ALA A 114 -50.56 -39.56 39.52
N TRP A 115 -51.32 -39.00 38.59
CA TRP A 115 -52.76 -39.17 38.44
C TRP A 115 -53.09 -39.47 36.99
N LYS A 116 -54.10 -40.28 36.76
CA LYS A 116 -54.66 -40.51 35.43
C LYS A 116 -55.88 -39.63 35.24
N MET A 117 -56.04 -39.06 34.06
CA MET A 117 -57.20 -38.27 33.66
C MET A 117 -57.82 -38.87 32.41
N ASP A 118 -59.14 -38.96 32.39
CA ASP A 118 -59.90 -39.20 31.18
C ASP A 118 -60.00 -37.90 30.38
N ALA A 119 -59.57 -37.92 29.11
CA ALA A 119 -59.40 -36.71 28.32
C ALA A 119 -60.73 -36.04 27.92
N ASP A 120 -61.86 -36.75 27.97
CA ASP A 120 -63.16 -36.24 27.52
C ASP A 120 -64.03 -35.79 28.69
N THR A 121 -63.98 -36.52 29.80
CA THR A 121 -64.75 -36.22 31.02
C THR A 121 -63.99 -35.36 32.03
N PHE A 122 -62.66 -35.26 31.87
CA PHE A 122 -61.73 -34.63 32.82
C PHE A 122 -61.76 -35.24 34.23
N GLU A 123 -62.30 -36.45 34.39
CA GLU A 123 -62.26 -37.18 35.65
C GLU A 123 -60.84 -37.65 35.94
N VAL A 124 -60.39 -37.45 37.17
CA VAL A 124 -59.03 -37.79 37.61
C VAL A 124 -59.03 -38.89 38.66
N THR A 125 -58.08 -39.82 38.53
CA THR A 125 -57.88 -40.93 39.47
C THR A 125 -56.40 -41.01 39.85
N ARG A 126 -56.11 -41.02 41.17
CA ARG A 126 -54.74 -41.15 41.66
C ARG A 126 -54.21 -42.57 41.40
N ILE A 127 -52.99 -42.67 40.86
CA ILE A 127 -52.30 -43.95 40.74
C ILE A 127 -51.76 -44.34 42.12
N LYS A 128 -52.15 -45.52 42.59
CA LYS A 128 -51.76 -46.03 43.92
C LYS A 128 -50.54 -46.93 43.78
N VAL A 129 -49.56 -46.70 44.64
CA VAL A 129 -48.39 -47.57 44.80
C VAL A 129 -48.38 -48.09 46.24
N PRO A 130 -48.92 -49.30 46.50
CA PRO A 130 -48.77 -49.94 47.79
C PRO A 130 -47.28 -50.20 48.08
N ASP A 131 -46.86 -49.96 49.33
CA ASP A 131 -45.51 -50.24 49.82
C ASP A 131 -44.37 -49.76 48.89
N PRO A 132 -44.22 -48.43 48.67
CA PRO A 132 -43.14 -47.91 47.85
C PRO A 132 -41.77 -48.31 48.43
N PRO A 133 -40.73 -48.45 47.58
CA PRO A 133 -39.40 -48.81 48.03
C PRO A 133 -38.88 -47.84 49.11
N PRO A 134 -38.13 -48.33 50.11
CA PRO A 134 -37.60 -47.47 51.17
C PRO A 134 -36.83 -46.28 50.60
N GLY A 135 -37.26 -45.07 50.98
CA GLY A 135 -36.64 -43.82 50.54
C GLY A 135 -37.12 -43.28 49.20
N PHE A 136 -38.14 -43.86 48.55
CA PHE A 136 -38.75 -43.30 47.35
C PHE A 136 -40.01 -42.49 47.68
N GLU A 137 -39.97 -41.17 47.53
CA GLU A 137 -41.09 -40.29 47.86
C GLU A 137 -42.10 -40.11 46.70
N LEU A 138 -43.24 -40.80 46.77
CA LEU A 138 -44.31 -40.73 45.76
C LEU A 138 -44.97 -39.36 45.60
N ASN A 139 -44.81 -38.45 46.56
CA ASN A 139 -45.36 -37.09 46.46
C ASN A 139 -44.43 -36.14 45.69
N ASN A 140 -43.19 -36.55 45.42
CA ASN A 140 -42.17 -35.76 44.74
C ASN A 140 -41.79 -36.37 43.39
N ILE A 141 -42.80 -36.81 42.63
CA ILE A 141 -42.63 -37.28 41.26
C ILE A 141 -42.33 -36.04 40.39
N ALA A 142 -41.16 -36.05 39.76
CA ALA A 142 -40.74 -35.03 38.82
C ALA A 142 -41.42 -35.24 37.46
N MET A 143 -41.51 -36.49 37.01
CA MET A 143 -42.18 -36.86 35.76
C MET A 143 -42.69 -38.30 35.82
N ALA A 144 -43.72 -38.60 35.03
CA ALA A 144 -44.22 -39.95 34.82
C ALA A 144 -44.52 -40.18 33.34
N LEU A 145 -44.29 -41.39 32.84
CA LEU A 145 -44.60 -41.79 31.46
C LEU A 145 -45.09 -43.25 31.41
N GLU A 146 -45.93 -43.58 30.42
CA GLU A 146 -46.43 -44.94 30.21
C GLU A 146 -45.50 -45.73 29.27
N LEU A 147 -45.14 -46.93 29.68
CA LEU A 147 -44.36 -47.88 28.91
C LEU A 147 -45.26 -48.69 27.93
N PRO A 148 -44.70 -49.35 26.90
CA PRO A 148 -45.48 -50.12 25.91
C PRO A 148 -46.39 -51.20 26.49
N ASP A 149 -46.04 -51.75 27.65
CA ASP A 149 -46.78 -52.79 28.35
C ASP A 149 -47.80 -52.25 29.38
N ARG A 150 -48.12 -50.95 29.32
CA ARG A 150 -49.05 -50.25 30.23
C ARG A 150 -48.53 -50.03 31.65
N ARG A 151 -47.30 -50.43 31.98
CA ARG A 151 -46.65 -50.00 33.23
C ARG A 151 -46.32 -48.51 33.15
N ILE A 152 -46.23 -47.87 34.31
CA ILE A 152 -45.93 -46.46 34.42
C ILE A 152 -44.58 -46.30 35.09
N LEU A 153 -43.68 -45.56 34.44
CA LEU A 153 -42.39 -45.21 34.98
C LEU A 153 -42.48 -43.86 35.68
N PHE A 154 -42.24 -43.85 36.98
CA PHE A 154 -42.10 -42.65 37.79
C PHE A 154 -40.63 -42.25 37.92
N ALA A 155 -40.35 -40.98 37.67
CA ALA A 155 -39.06 -40.37 37.91
C ALA A 155 -39.17 -39.37 39.07
N SER A 156 -38.30 -39.51 40.06
CA SER A 156 -38.21 -38.61 41.21
C SER A 156 -36.74 -38.30 41.53
N LEU A 157 -36.50 -37.49 42.56
CA LEU A 157 -35.14 -37.26 43.08
C LEU A 157 -34.46 -38.55 43.58
N ASP A 158 -35.26 -39.57 43.93
CA ASP A 158 -34.80 -40.84 44.48
C ASP A 158 -34.50 -41.88 43.39
N GLY A 159 -34.74 -41.53 42.13
CA GLY A 159 -34.47 -42.33 40.95
C GLY A 159 -35.71 -42.70 40.16
N LEU A 160 -35.68 -43.87 39.55
CA LEU A 160 -36.75 -44.38 38.69
C LEU A 160 -37.50 -45.54 39.38
N LEU A 161 -38.82 -45.52 39.29
CA LEU A 161 -39.71 -46.54 39.83
C LEU A 161 -40.71 -46.95 38.76
N GLU A 162 -40.67 -48.21 38.35
CA GLU A 162 -41.68 -48.78 37.48
C GLU A 162 -42.85 -49.29 38.33
N VAL A 163 -44.08 -49.04 37.89
CA VAL A 163 -45.31 -49.39 38.61
C VAL A 163 -46.32 -49.99 37.64
N ASP A 164 -46.87 -51.14 37.97
CA ASP A 164 -48.08 -51.64 37.31
C ASP A 164 -49.31 -50.92 37.89
N PRO A 165 -50.03 -50.11 37.08
CA PRO A 165 -51.15 -49.32 37.59
C PRO A 165 -52.37 -50.16 37.99
N LEU A 166 -52.46 -51.44 37.57
CA LEU A 166 -53.57 -52.32 37.89
C LEU A 166 -53.37 -53.04 39.23
N THR A 167 -52.16 -53.57 39.45
CA THR A 167 -51.81 -54.35 40.65
C THR A 167 -51.23 -53.47 41.76
N GLY A 168 -50.56 -52.37 41.38
CA GLY A 168 -49.74 -51.56 42.29
C GLY A 168 -48.34 -52.12 42.52
N ASP A 169 -47.99 -53.26 41.90
CA ASP A 169 -46.66 -53.84 41.98
C ASP A 169 -45.63 -52.85 41.44
N ASN A 170 -44.51 -52.72 42.15
CA ASN A 170 -43.49 -51.73 41.82
C ASN A 170 -42.07 -52.30 41.84
N HIS A 171 -41.22 -51.76 40.96
CA HIS A 171 -39.83 -52.16 40.81
C HIS A 171 -38.92 -50.94 40.63
N GLN A 172 -38.00 -50.72 41.57
CA GLN A 172 -37.07 -49.59 41.50
C GLN A 172 -35.91 -49.90 40.57
N ILE A 173 -35.72 -49.05 39.55
CA ILE A 173 -34.62 -49.16 38.59
C ILE A 173 -33.40 -48.43 39.14
N LYS A 174 -32.26 -49.13 39.21
CA LYS A 174 -31.03 -48.63 39.83
C LYS A 174 -29.84 -48.85 38.90
N ALA A 175 -29.09 -47.78 38.62
CA ALA A 175 -27.82 -47.81 37.91
C ALA A 175 -26.69 -47.60 38.93
N ILE A 176 -26.14 -48.66 39.49
CA ILE A 176 -25.23 -48.57 40.64
C ILE A 176 -23.77 -48.52 40.18
N VAL A 177 -23.05 -47.45 40.53
CA VAL A 177 -21.58 -47.33 40.40
C VAL A 177 -20.98 -46.99 41.75
N ASN A 178 -20.00 -47.76 42.21
CA ASN A 178 -19.31 -47.55 43.49
C ASN A 178 -20.28 -47.38 44.68
N GLY A 179 -21.37 -48.16 44.70
CA GLY A 179 -22.39 -48.11 45.74
C GLY A 179 -23.36 -46.93 45.67
N ARG A 180 -23.29 -46.09 44.63
CA ARG A 180 -24.21 -44.97 44.41
C ARG A 180 -25.11 -45.25 43.22
N ASN A 181 -26.40 -44.97 43.36
CA ASN A 181 -27.34 -44.99 42.23
C ASN A 181 -27.16 -43.70 41.42
N LEU A 182 -26.70 -43.81 40.18
CA LEU A 182 -26.51 -42.66 39.29
C LEU A 182 -27.84 -42.04 38.83
N LEU A 183 -28.93 -42.80 38.88
CA LEU A 183 -30.27 -42.31 38.56
C LEU A 183 -30.88 -41.49 39.71
N ALA A 184 -30.29 -41.51 40.90
CA ALA A 184 -30.72 -40.66 42.01
C ALA A 184 -30.11 -39.26 41.89
N GLY A 185 -30.94 -38.22 41.99
CA GLY A 185 -30.57 -36.82 41.82
C GLY A 185 -31.66 -36.02 41.09
N THR A 186 -31.38 -34.76 40.80
CA THR A 186 -32.36 -33.90 40.08
C THR A 186 -32.49 -34.33 38.63
N ILE A 187 -33.57 -35.05 38.34
CA ILE A 187 -34.04 -35.37 36.99
C ILE A 187 -34.87 -34.17 36.51
N HIS A 188 -34.46 -33.56 35.39
CA HIS A 188 -35.27 -32.55 34.71
C HIS A 188 -36.23 -33.25 33.72
N ASN A 189 -37.06 -32.52 32.97
CA ASN A 189 -38.01 -33.06 31.97
C ASN A 189 -37.39 -33.91 30.83
N ALA A 190 -36.13 -34.32 30.94
CA ALA A 190 -35.33 -35.04 29.96
C ALA A 190 -35.42 -36.56 30.17
N ILE A 191 -36.57 -37.21 29.95
CA ILE A 191 -36.62 -38.67 29.89
C ILE A 191 -37.39 -39.09 28.64
N VAL A 192 -36.78 -40.01 27.89
CA VAL A 192 -37.39 -40.60 26.70
C VAL A 192 -37.17 -42.10 26.71
N HIS A 193 -38.17 -42.84 26.24
CA HIS A 193 -38.11 -44.29 26.07
C HIS A 193 -37.82 -44.63 24.61
N ASP A 194 -36.71 -45.31 24.36
CA ASP A 194 -36.44 -45.98 23.09
C ASP A 194 -37.11 -47.36 23.13
N GLU A 195 -38.33 -47.43 22.59
CA GLU A 195 -39.11 -48.67 22.51
C GLU A 195 -38.39 -49.76 21.69
N ARG A 196 -37.57 -49.39 20.71
CA ARG A 196 -36.92 -50.33 19.77
C ARG A 196 -35.82 -51.13 20.47
N LYS A 197 -35.11 -50.50 21.39
CA LYS A 197 -34.04 -51.11 22.20
C LYS A 197 -34.49 -51.44 23.62
N ASN A 198 -35.70 -51.07 24.00
CA ASN A 198 -36.21 -51.12 25.37
C ASN A 198 -35.29 -50.42 26.38
N ARG A 199 -34.74 -49.26 26.00
CA ARG A 199 -33.86 -48.46 26.85
C ARG A 199 -34.52 -47.15 27.22
N ILE A 200 -34.33 -46.72 28.45
CA ILE A 200 -34.73 -45.39 28.91
C ILE A 200 -33.49 -44.48 28.96
N HIS A 201 -33.62 -43.28 28.42
CA HIS A 201 -32.59 -42.26 28.41
C HIS A 201 -33.00 -41.15 29.35
N VAL A 202 -32.14 -40.81 30.31
CA VAL A 202 -32.44 -39.91 31.41
C VAL A 202 -31.37 -38.82 31.45
N GLY A 203 -31.80 -37.58 31.27
CA GLY A 203 -31.00 -36.38 31.43
C GLY A 203 -31.02 -35.91 32.87
N MET A 204 -29.84 -35.69 33.42
CA MET A 204 -29.63 -35.29 34.81
C MET A 204 -29.09 -33.86 34.87
N GLN A 205 -29.32 -33.18 35.99
CA GLN A 205 -28.78 -31.83 36.21
C GLN A 205 -27.25 -31.80 36.42
N ASN A 206 -26.67 -32.84 37.03
CA ASN A 206 -25.26 -32.85 37.45
C ASN A 206 -24.54 -34.18 37.12
N ALA A 207 -25.14 -35.03 36.30
CA ALA A 207 -24.62 -36.36 36.00
C ALA A 207 -24.65 -36.69 34.49
N GLY A 208 -24.95 -35.70 33.65
CA GLY A 208 -25.03 -35.87 32.20
C GLY A 208 -26.26 -36.67 31.78
N LEU A 209 -26.06 -37.60 30.85
CA LEU A 209 -27.11 -38.46 30.31
C LEU A 209 -26.83 -39.92 30.69
N ILE A 210 -27.83 -40.61 31.22
CA ILE A 210 -27.75 -42.02 31.57
C ILE A 210 -28.74 -42.79 30.70
N SER A 211 -28.24 -43.77 29.95
CA SER A 211 -29.08 -44.70 29.20
C SER A 211 -29.07 -46.05 29.91
N VAL A 212 -30.22 -46.56 30.33
CA VAL A 212 -30.36 -47.85 31.03
C VAL A 212 -31.32 -48.76 30.30
N ASP A 213 -30.96 -50.04 30.22
CA ASP A 213 -31.83 -51.11 29.70
C ASP A 213 -32.88 -51.46 30.76
N LEU A 214 -34.17 -51.45 30.38
CA LEU A 214 -35.25 -51.75 31.32
C LEU A 214 -35.33 -53.24 31.67
N ALA A 215 -34.86 -54.13 30.80
CA ALA A 215 -34.82 -55.57 31.06
C ALA A 215 -33.60 -55.97 31.91
N ASP A 216 -32.48 -55.25 31.77
CA ASP A 216 -31.28 -55.41 32.59
C ASP A 216 -30.75 -54.05 33.08
N PRO A 217 -31.24 -53.53 34.21
CA PRO A 217 -30.79 -52.24 34.74
C PRO A 217 -29.29 -52.14 35.05
N ALA A 218 -28.56 -53.26 35.16
CA ALA A 218 -27.11 -53.25 35.29
C ALA A 218 -26.40 -52.89 33.98
N ASN A 219 -27.06 -53.07 32.83
CA ASN A 219 -26.60 -52.67 31.51
C ASN A 219 -26.95 -51.20 31.21
N PHE A 220 -26.19 -50.28 31.81
CA PHE A 220 -26.33 -48.84 31.56
C PHE A 220 -25.05 -48.21 31.03
N VAL A 221 -25.22 -47.10 30.32
CA VAL A 221 -24.15 -46.25 29.80
C VAL A 221 -24.35 -44.84 30.34
N SER A 222 -23.27 -44.23 30.84
CA SER A 222 -23.28 -42.84 31.32
C SER A 222 -22.43 -41.97 30.41
N TYR A 223 -23.05 -40.95 29.83
CA TYR A 223 -22.41 -39.93 29.03
C TYR A 223 -22.22 -38.68 29.89
N ARG A 224 -20.98 -38.21 30.00
CA ARG A 224 -20.63 -37.06 30.84
C ARG A 224 -19.84 -36.02 30.08
N TYR A 225 -19.82 -34.81 30.61
CA TYR A 225 -18.91 -33.76 30.19
C TYR A 225 -17.49 -34.07 30.67
N ASP A 226 -16.55 -34.02 29.74
CA ASP A 226 -15.12 -34.01 30.00
C ASP A 226 -14.50 -32.92 29.12
N ARG A 227 -13.76 -32.02 29.76
CA ARG A 227 -13.12 -30.89 29.10
C ARG A 227 -11.99 -31.34 28.15
N ASN A 228 -11.39 -32.49 28.40
CA ASN A 228 -10.26 -33.01 27.63
C ASN A 228 -10.69 -33.98 26.53
N GLU A 229 -11.91 -34.50 26.57
CA GLU A 229 -12.45 -35.43 25.56
C GLU A 229 -13.44 -34.70 24.65
N PRO A 230 -13.12 -34.45 23.37
CA PRO A 230 -14.01 -33.75 22.46
C PRO A 230 -15.29 -34.54 22.14
N ASN A 231 -15.24 -35.87 22.25
CA ASN A 231 -16.36 -36.79 22.01
C ASN A 231 -17.15 -37.10 23.30
N SER A 232 -17.32 -36.09 24.15
CA SER A 232 -18.13 -36.17 25.37
C SER A 232 -19.28 -35.15 25.28
N LEU A 233 -20.23 -35.17 26.22
CA LEU A 233 -21.29 -34.15 26.28
C LEU A 233 -20.72 -32.72 26.37
N ASN A 234 -21.52 -31.71 26.05
CA ASN A 234 -21.14 -30.29 26.18
C ASN A 234 -21.23 -29.79 27.63
N SER A 235 -22.11 -30.38 28.44
CA SER A 235 -22.34 -30.06 29.85
C SER A 235 -22.99 -31.25 30.55
N ASP A 236 -22.72 -31.42 31.84
CA ASP A 236 -23.36 -32.44 32.69
C ASP A 236 -24.81 -32.08 33.07
N TYR A 237 -25.27 -30.87 32.70
CA TYR A 237 -26.65 -30.44 32.87
C TYR A 237 -27.41 -30.61 31.56
N VAL A 238 -28.13 -31.73 31.46
CA VAL A 238 -29.06 -32.04 30.37
C VAL A 238 -30.45 -31.53 30.73
N ARG A 239 -31.01 -30.69 29.86
CA ARG A 239 -32.31 -30.01 30.04
C ARG A 239 -33.47 -30.78 29.46
N ASP A 240 -33.24 -31.34 28.28
CA ASP A 240 -34.23 -32.03 27.46
C ASP A 240 -33.55 -33.02 26.50
N ILE A 241 -34.27 -34.05 26.07
CA ILE A 241 -33.75 -35.11 25.19
C ILE A 241 -34.81 -35.48 24.15
N ALA A 242 -34.39 -35.64 22.89
CA ALA A 242 -35.21 -36.20 21.84
C ALA A 242 -34.51 -37.39 21.15
N LEU A 243 -35.29 -38.30 20.58
CA LEU A 243 -34.81 -39.40 19.73
C LEU A 243 -35.18 -39.09 18.28
N ASP A 244 -34.23 -39.25 17.36
CA ASP A 244 -34.53 -39.20 15.93
C ASP A 244 -34.99 -40.55 15.38
N ASP A 245 -35.41 -40.55 14.11
CA ASP A 245 -35.90 -41.75 13.43
C ASP A 245 -34.86 -42.87 13.30
N ASP A 246 -33.57 -42.56 13.42
CA ASP A 246 -32.47 -43.53 13.43
C ASP A 246 -32.15 -44.05 14.85
N GLY A 247 -32.80 -43.48 15.88
CA GLY A 247 -32.59 -43.79 17.28
C GLY A 247 -31.36 -43.10 17.89
N ASN A 248 -30.82 -42.07 17.24
CA ASN A 248 -29.78 -41.23 17.84
C ASN A 248 -30.42 -40.34 18.91
N ILE A 249 -29.63 -40.04 19.93
CA ILE A 249 -30.09 -39.24 21.06
C ILE A 249 -29.59 -37.82 20.87
N TRP A 250 -30.51 -36.87 20.87
CA TRP A 250 -30.23 -35.45 20.82
C TRP A 250 -30.47 -34.84 22.19
N ALA A 251 -29.40 -34.33 22.81
CA ALA A 251 -29.43 -33.79 24.17
C ALA A 251 -29.26 -32.27 24.15
N ALA A 252 -30.28 -31.55 24.63
CA ALA A 252 -30.18 -30.13 24.94
C ALA A 252 -29.45 -29.94 26.26
N THR A 253 -28.35 -29.17 26.24
CA THR A 253 -27.53 -28.93 27.44
C THR A 253 -27.39 -27.44 27.71
N THR A 254 -26.91 -27.09 28.91
CA THR A 254 -26.61 -25.68 29.26
C THR A 254 -25.44 -25.06 28.49
N MET A 255 -24.73 -25.83 27.67
CA MET A 255 -23.60 -25.36 26.85
C MET A 255 -23.69 -25.87 25.40
N GLY A 256 -24.89 -25.91 24.84
CA GLY A 256 -25.14 -26.33 23.46
C GLY A 256 -25.84 -27.68 23.35
N ILE A 257 -25.74 -28.30 22.18
CA ILE A 257 -26.44 -29.55 21.85
C ILE A 257 -25.42 -30.65 21.56
N ALA A 258 -25.70 -31.85 22.06
CA ALA A 258 -24.91 -33.05 21.79
C ALA A 258 -25.77 -34.08 21.05
N ARG A 259 -25.20 -34.72 20.03
CA ARG A 259 -25.75 -35.90 19.38
C ARG A 259 -25.01 -37.14 19.89
N ILE A 260 -25.74 -38.20 20.22
CA ILE A 260 -25.16 -39.50 20.59
C ILE A 260 -25.63 -40.52 19.55
N ASP A 261 -24.69 -41.10 18.83
CA ASP A 261 -24.98 -42.06 17.77
C ASP A 261 -25.57 -43.36 18.34
N ALA A 262 -26.67 -43.81 17.73
CA ALA A 262 -27.46 -44.92 18.21
C ALA A 262 -26.70 -46.26 18.23
N GLY A 263 -25.79 -46.47 17.28
CA GLY A 263 -25.09 -47.74 17.07
C GLY A 263 -23.74 -47.81 17.77
N THR A 264 -23.01 -46.70 17.75
CA THR A 264 -21.64 -46.61 18.27
C THR A 264 -21.56 -46.00 19.66
N GLY A 265 -22.56 -45.21 20.08
CA GLY A 265 -22.53 -44.43 21.31
C GLY A 265 -21.56 -43.24 21.28
N VAL A 266 -20.99 -42.91 20.12
CA VAL A 266 -20.08 -41.76 20.00
C VAL A 266 -20.86 -40.47 20.18
N VAL A 267 -20.37 -39.60 21.06
CA VAL A 267 -20.92 -38.26 21.26
C VAL A 267 -20.27 -37.30 20.29
N SER A 268 -21.09 -36.54 19.56
CA SER A 268 -20.68 -35.44 18.70
C SER A 268 -21.32 -34.16 19.19
N ARG A 269 -20.49 -33.21 19.65
CA ARG A 269 -20.94 -31.87 20.00
C ARG A 269 -21.28 -31.12 18.72
N LEU A 270 -22.44 -30.47 18.68
CA LEU A 270 -22.78 -29.64 17.54
C LEU A 270 -21.92 -28.36 17.58
N ALA A 271 -20.78 -28.39 16.88
CA ALA A 271 -19.89 -27.25 16.71
C ALA A 271 -20.11 -26.67 15.31
N GLY A 272 -20.91 -25.61 15.21
CA GLY A 272 -21.08 -24.87 13.96
C GLY A 272 -20.51 -23.46 14.07
N ASN A 273 -20.27 -22.80 12.93
CA ASN A 273 -19.97 -21.35 12.86
C ASN A 273 -21.17 -20.46 13.27
N HIS A 274 -22.08 -20.99 14.10
CA HIS A 274 -23.34 -20.40 14.47
C HIS A 274 -23.41 -20.29 15.99
N ARG A 275 -23.54 -19.06 16.51
CA ARG A 275 -23.69 -18.80 17.95
C ARG A 275 -24.78 -19.63 18.63
N ILE A 276 -25.82 -20.05 17.89
CA ILE A 276 -26.95 -20.79 18.44
C ILE A 276 -26.58 -22.19 18.96
N THR A 277 -25.51 -22.81 18.45
CA THR A 277 -25.10 -24.15 18.88
C THR A 277 -24.19 -24.16 20.11
N GLU A 278 -23.66 -22.99 20.50
CA GLU A 278 -22.75 -22.82 21.63
C GLU A 278 -23.46 -22.35 22.91
N LEU A 279 -24.73 -21.93 22.80
CA LEU A 279 -25.52 -21.40 23.90
C LEU A 279 -26.41 -22.47 24.53
N ALA A 280 -26.88 -22.18 25.74
CA ALA A 280 -27.79 -23.06 26.47
C ALA A 280 -29.06 -23.34 25.66
N SER A 281 -29.30 -24.62 25.36
CA SER A 281 -30.54 -25.09 24.77
C SER A 281 -31.47 -25.61 25.86
N TYR A 282 -32.75 -25.28 25.75
CA TYR A 282 -33.73 -25.50 26.82
C TYR A 282 -34.76 -26.57 26.50
N CYS A 283 -35.14 -26.69 25.24
CA CYS A 283 -35.97 -27.77 24.75
C CYS A 283 -35.47 -28.24 23.39
N ILE A 284 -35.69 -29.52 23.10
CA ILE A 284 -35.32 -30.15 21.84
C ILE A 284 -36.38 -31.18 21.45
N THR A 285 -36.76 -31.18 20.17
CA THR A 285 -37.73 -32.13 19.61
C THR A 285 -37.33 -32.47 18.18
N VAL A 286 -37.94 -33.52 17.62
CA VAL A 286 -37.74 -33.93 16.23
C VAL A 286 -39.05 -33.67 15.48
N ASP A 287 -38.98 -32.90 14.41
CA ASP A 287 -40.13 -32.67 13.54
C ASP A 287 -40.41 -33.89 12.65
N HIS A 288 -41.60 -33.93 12.05
CA HIS A 288 -42.01 -35.03 11.16
C HIS A 288 -41.15 -35.21 9.90
N ALA A 289 -40.32 -34.22 9.54
CA ALA A 289 -39.37 -34.33 8.43
C ALA A 289 -37.98 -34.81 8.90
N GLY A 290 -37.83 -35.20 10.18
CA GLY A 290 -36.57 -35.65 10.77
C GLY A 290 -35.62 -34.51 11.16
N GLY A 291 -36.07 -33.26 11.12
CA GLY A 291 -35.30 -32.10 11.56
C GLY A 291 -35.29 -31.96 13.08
N ILE A 292 -34.14 -31.58 13.63
CA ILE A 292 -33.98 -31.37 15.07
C ILE A 292 -34.30 -29.92 15.38
N VAL A 293 -35.41 -29.68 16.06
CA VAL A 293 -35.86 -28.34 16.46
C VAL A 293 -35.48 -28.11 17.92
N PHE A 294 -34.92 -26.94 18.21
CA PHE A 294 -34.45 -26.61 19.55
C PHE A 294 -34.63 -25.13 19.89
N SER A 295 -34.82 -24.82 21.16
CA SER A 295 -34.90 -23.44 21.64
C SER A 295 -33.61 -23.01 22.35
N VAL A 296 -33.26 -21.73 22.15
CA VAL A 296 -32.13 -21.04 22.78
C VAL A 296 -32.62 -19.67 23.27
N PRO A 297 -32.85 -19.47 24.58
CA PRO A 297 -33.43 -18.23 25.11
C PRO A 297 -32.75 -16.93 24.73
N ALA A 298 -31.44 -16.96 24.52
CA ALA A 298 -30.68 -15.78 24.12
C ALA A 298 -30.82 -15.41 22.63
N ILE A 299 -31.32 -16.30 21.78
CA ILE A 299 -31.34 -16.12 20.32
C ILE A 299 -32.73 -16.36 19.74
N GLY A 300 -33.37 -17.48 20.05
CA GLY A 300 -34.66 -17.88 19.50
C GLY A 300 -34.76 -19.39 19.28
N VAL A 301 -35.20 -19.81 18.11
CA VAL A 301 -35.41 -21.22 17.73
C VAL A 301 -34.42 -21.60 16.63
N GLY A 302 -33.82 -22.78 16.74
CA GLY A 302 -33.01 -23.37 15.69
C GLY A 302 -33.66 -24.64 15.16
N ARG A 303 -33.46 -24.92 13.88
CA ARG A 303 -33.78 -26.21 13.25
C ARG A 303 -32.55 -26.72 12.53
N LEU A 304 -32.07 -27.90 12.91
CA LEU A 304 -30.97 -28.61 12.25
C LEU A 304 -31.54 -29.69 11.33
N ASP A 305 -31.08 -29.70 10.08
CA ASP A 305 -31.19 -30.86 9.20
C ASP A 305 -30.01 -31.81 9.50
N PRO A 306 -30.24 -32.99 10.09
CA PRO A 306 -29.17 -33.91 10.47
C PRO A 306 -28.44 -34.53 9.26
N ALA A 307 -29.08 -34.62 8.09
CA ALA A 307 -28.49 -35.17 6.88
C ALA A 307 -27.62 -34.13 6.15
N ALA A 308 -28.11 -32.90 6.04
CA ALA A 308 -27.36 -31.81 5.41
C ALA A 308 -26.33 -31.15 6.34
N GLY A 309 -26.48 -31.31 7.65
CA GLY A 309 -25.72 -30.57 8.67
C GLY A 309 -26.03 -29.06 8.69
N GLN A 310 -27.11 -28.64 8.03
CA GLN A 310 -27.49 -27.25 7.90
C GLN A 310 -28.37 -26.82 9.07
N ILE A 311 -28.10 -25.65 9.63
CA ILE A 311 -28.90 -25.07 10.72
C ILE A 311 -29.60 -23.81 10.23
N ASP A 312 -30.92 -23.84 10.28
CA ASP A 312 -31.78 -22.67 10.09
C ASP A 312 -32.00 -22.05 11.48
N SER A 313 -31.72 -20.75 11.62
CA SER A 313 -31.85 -20.02 12.89
C SER A 313 -32.94 -18.95 12.77
N PHE A 314 -33.80 -18.88 13.76
CA PHE A 314 -34.93 -17.96 13.81
C PHE A 314 -34.85 -17.14 15.09
N ALA A 315 -34.87 -15.82 14.96
CA ALA A 315 -34.88 -14.89 16.07
C ALA A 315 -36.18 -14.07 16.07
N SER A 316 -36.26 -13.04 16.91
CA SER A 316 -37.49 -12.24 17.07
C SER A 316 -37.96 -11.56 15.78
N ASP A 317 -37.04 -11.29 14.87
CA ASP A 317 -37.27 -10.70 13.55
C ASP A 317 -37.91 -11.67 12.54
N SER A 318 -37.96 -12.96 12.87
CA SER A 318 -38.59 -14.01 12.06
C SER A 318 -40.07 -14.19 12.36
N GLY A 319 -40.69 -13.29 13.14
CA GLY A 319 -42.06 -13.42 13.65
C GLY A 319 -42.14 -14.23 14.95
N LEU A 320 -41.02 -14.78 15.42
CA LEU A 320 -40.86 -15.34 16.75
C LEU A 320 -41.13 -14.20 17.76
N GLY A 321 -42.16 -14.28 18.61
CA GLY A 321 -42.42 -13.15 19.53
C GLY A 321 -41.25 -12.91 20.52
N SER A 322 -41.38 -11.90 21.39
CA SER A 322 -40.36 -11.56 22.40
C SER A 322 -39.97 -12.74 23.32
N GLY A 323 -38.73 -13.22 23.15
CA GLY A 323 -38.01 -14.13 24.05
C GLY A 323 -38.55 -15.58 24.13
N MET A 324 -37.64 -16.52 24.42
CA MET A 324 -38.00 -17.87 24.84
C MET A 324 -37.88 -18.02 26.36
N SER A 325 -38.67 -18.93 26.91
CA SER A 325 -38.69 -19.18 28.35
C SER A 325 -37.47 -19.98 28.79
N ALA A 326 -36.94 -19.68 29.98
CA ALA A 326 -36.00 -20.56 30.68
C ALA A 326 -36.67 -21.89 31.16
N TYR A 327 -37.96 -22.03 30.90
CA TYR A 327 -38.78 -23.23 31.10
C TYR A 327 -39.47 -23.64 29.80
N ALA A 328 -38.95 -23.21 28.64
CA ALA A 328 -39.51 -23.62 27.37
C ALA A 328 -39.45 -25.14 27.27
N ASN A 329 -40.58 -25.74 26.88
CA ASN A 329 -40.63 -27.10 26.34
C ASN A 329 -41.04 -27.00 24.88
N CYS A 330 -40.77 -28.05 24.12
CA CYS A 330 -41.29 -28.16 22.78
C CYS A 330 -41.80 -29.57 22.53
N GLU A 331 -42.88 -29.64 21.76
CA GLU A 331 -43.47 -30.90 21.33
C GLU A 331 -43.71 -30.82 19.82
N SER A 332 -43.58 -31.94 19.12
CA SER A 332 -43.91 -32.05 17.71
C SER A 332 -44.95 -33.13 17.48
N HIS A 333 -45.92 -32.84 16.63
CA HIS A 333 -46.91 -33.81 16.17
C HIS A 333 -47.29 -33.48 14.71
N GLY A 334 -47.11 -34.44 13.81
CA GLY A 334 -47.25 -34.20 12.38
C GLY A 334 -46.38 -33.02 11.90
N ASP A 335 -46.93 -32.15 11.07
CA ASP A 335 -46.21 -30.98 10.56
C ASP A 335 -46.11 -29.81 11.57
N LEU A 336 -46.67 -29.96 12.77
CA LEU A 336 -46.71 -28.91 13.78
C LEU A 336 -45.63 -29.11 14.85
N VAL A 337 -44.95 -28.01 15.18
CA VAL A 337 -44.06 -27.92 16.34
C VAL A 337 -44.56 -26.80 17.24
N VAL A 338 -44.78 -27.11 18.51
CA VAL A 338 -45.27 -26.18 19.53
C VAL A 338 -44.15 -25.88 20.51
N ILE A 339 -43.86 -24.62 20.76
CA ILE A 339 -42.76 -24.18 21.62
C ILE A 339 -43.29 -23.24 22.70
N GLY A 340 -43.03 -23.57 23.97
CA GLY A 340 -43.47 -22.81 25.13
C GLY A 340 -42.70 -21.50 25.31
N ARG A 341 -43.39 -20.45 25.72
CA ARG A 341 -42.85 -19.09 25.92
C ARG A 341 -43.26 -18.49 27.27
N PRO A 342 -42.61 -17.39 27.70
CA PRO A 342 -42.94 -16.74 28.97
C PRO A 342 -44.36 -16.15 29.01
N PHE A 343 -44.96 -15.89 27.83
CA PHE A 343 -46.27 -15.25 27.71
C PHE A 343 -47.18 -16.00 26.73
N GLY A 344 -47.13 -17.33 26.73
CA GLY A 344 -47.91 -18.18 25.83
C GLY A 344 -47.02 -19.17 25.09
N LEU A 345 -47.30 -19.38 23.81
CA LEU A 345 -46.59 -20.33 22.96
C LEU A 345 -46.39 -19.80 21.55
N THR A 346 -45.47 -20.44 20.84
CA THR A 346 -45.25 -20.24 19.42
C THR A 346 -45.46 -21.56 18.69
N LEU A 347 -46.20 -21.48 17.58
CA LEU A 347 -46.45 -22.55 16.65
C LEU A 347 -45.51 -22.40 15.47
N MET A 348 -44.95 -23.51 14.99
CA MET A 348 -44.15 -23.57 13.78
C MET A 348 -44.69 -24.70 12.91
N VAL A 349 -45.12 -24.38 11.69
CA VAL A 349 -45.61 -25.37 10.72
C VAL A 349 -44.48 -25.68 9.74
N TYR A 350 -44.03 -26.93 9.71
CA TYR A 350 -42.84 -27.32 8.95
C TYR A 350 -42.95 -27.03 7.45
N ARG A 351 -44.10 -27.33 6.82
CA ARG A 351 -44.27 -27.14 5.36
C ARG A 351 -44.12 -25.68 4.92
N GLU A 352 -44.37 -24.73 5.81
CA GLU A 352 -44.23 -23.31 5.52
C GLU A 352 -42.76 -22.83 5.57
N LEU A 353 -41.85 -23.62 6.15
CA LEU A 353 -40.40 -23.35 6.15
C LEU A 353 -39.78 -23.48 4.75
N ASP A 354 -40.28 -24.38 3.89
CA ASP A 354 -39.72 -24.54 2.54
C ASP A 354 -39.98 -23.32 1.66
N ASP A 355 -41.11 -22.63 1.86
CA ASP A 355 -41.38 -21.35 1.21
C ASP A 355 -40.48 -20.24 1.76
N TYR A 356 -40.20 -20.24 3.07
CA TYR A 356 -39.22 -19.33 3.70
C TYR A 356 -37.79 -19.53 3.19
N ARG A 357 -37.44 -20.73 2.71
CA ARG A 357 -36.10 -21.08 2.19
C ARG A 357 -35.78 -20.51 0.81
N THR A 358 -36.73 -19.86 0.12
CA THR A 358 -36.45 -19.22 -1.17
C THR A 358 -35.49 -18.04 -0.98
N PRO A 359 -34.26 -18.08 -1.55
CA PRO A 359 -33.28 -17.02 -1.36
C PRO A 359 -33.87 -15.72 -1.85
N SER A 360 -34.06 -14.77 -0.94
CA SER A 360 -34.63 -13.50 -1.35
C SER A 360 -33.54 -12.65 -2.03
N ASP A 361 -33.92 -11.89 -3.07
CA ASP A 361 -33.03 -11.13 -3.97
C ASP A 361 -32.36 -9.92 -3.30
N VAL A 362 -32.08 -10.02 -1.99
CA VAL A 362 -31.61 -8.93 -1.17
C VAL A 362 -30.14 -8.66 -1.41
N VAL A 363 -29.84 -7.38 -1.57
CA VAL A 363 -28.52 -6.85 -1.83
C VAL A 363 -28.23 -5.76 -0.81
N ALA A 364 -27.04 -5.82 -0.19
CA ALA A 364 -26.51 -4.70 0.57
C ALA A 364 -26.09 -3.61 -0.42
N SER A 365 -26.43 -2.37 -0.11
CA SER A 365 -26.10 -1.18 -0.89
C SER A 365 -25.50 -0.11 0.00
N ILE A 366 -24.57 0.67 -0.56
CA ILE A 366 -24.06 1.87 0.11
C ILE A 366 -25.13 2.95 0.02
N VAL A 367 -25.53 3.48 1.17
CA VAL A 367 -26.51 4.58 1.27
C VAL A 367 -25.89 5.90 1.65
N ASN A 368 -24.70 5.88 2.24
CA ASN A 368 -23.97 7.08 2.59
C ASN A 368 -22.47 6.82 2.67
N ILE A 369 -21.66 7.87 2.48
CA ILE A 369 -20.21 7.85 2.70
C ILE A 369 -19.94 8.83 3.85
N GLU A 370 -19.69 8.30 5.04
CA GLU A 370 -19.56 9.07 6.28
C GLU A 370 -18.17 9.70 6.44
N SER A 371 -17.14 9.07 5.85
CA SER A 371 -15.80 9.65 5.79
C SER A 371 -15.03 9.14 4.57
N GLY A 372 -14.13 10.01 4.08
CA GLY A 372 -13.39 9.83 2.84
C GLY A 372 -13.47 11.13 2.05
N ASN A 373 -12.36 11.56 1.45
CA ASN A 373 -12.33 12.75 0.59
C ASN A 373 -13.03 12.45 -0.74
N LEU A 374 -14.36 12.33 -0.71
CA LEU A 374 -15.18 12.03 -1.89
C LEU A 374 -14.96 13.10 -2.97
N GLN A 375 -14.68 12.66 -4.19
CA GLN A 375 -14.48 13.54 -5.35
C GLN A 375 -15.64 13.41 -6.33
N ALA A 376 -16.06 12.18 -6.67
CA ALA A 376 -17.18 11.95 -7.57
C ALA A 376 -17.84 10.59 -7.30
N LEU A 377 -19.11 10.48 -7.68
CA LEU A 377 -19.92 9.26 -7.67
C LEU A 377 -20.41 9.03 -9.09
N LEU A 378 -19.94 7.97 -9.74
CA LEU A 378 -20.13 7.76 -11.18
C LEU A 378 -20.89 6.47 -11.48
N ASP A 379 -21.77 6.51 -12.48
CA ASP A 379 -22.42 5.32 -13.06
C ASP A 379 -21.47 4.54 -13.99
N THR A 380 -21.99 3.52 -14.70
CA THR A 380 -21.19 2.74 -15.66
C THR A 380 -20.78 3.52 -16.91
N GLU A 381 -21.44 4.64 -17.19
CA GLU A 381 -21.15 5.52 -18.32
C GLU A 381 -20.27 6.72 -17.93
N GLY A 382 -19.89 6.83 -16.65
CA GLY A 382 -19.06 7.92 -16.13
C GLY A 382 -19.82 9.21 -15.81
N ARG A 383 -21.14 9.16 -15.64
CA ARG A 383 -21.97 10.32 -15.28
C ARG A 383 -22.13 10.43 -13.77
N GLU A 384 -22.20 11.65 -13.25
CA GLU A 384 -22.45 11.86 -11.82
C GLU A 384 -23.86 11.41 -11.43
N VAL A 385 -23.92 10.58 -10.39
CA VAL A 385 -25.16 10.00 -9.87
C VAL A 385 -25.15 9.97 -8.34
N PRO A 386 -26.31 9.87 -7.69
CA PRO A 386 -26.38 9.62 -6.25
C PRO A 386 -25.71 8.30 -5.85
N VAL A 387 -25.33 8.17 -4.57
CA VAL A 387 -24.55 7.04 -4.04
C VAL A 387 -25.18 5.66 -4.30
N TRP A 388 -26.51 5.57 -4.31
CA TRP A 388 -27.22 4.31 -4.53
C TRP A 388 -27.17 3.82 -5.99
N ASP A 389 -26.97 4.72 -6.95
CA ASP A 389 -26.82 4.41 -8.38
C ASP A 389 -25.35 4.31 -8.81
N ALA A 390 -24.43 4.77 -7.96
CA ALA A 390 -23.01 4.75 -8.24
C ALA A 390 -22.48 3.31 -8.43
N ARG A 391 -21.61 3.16 -9.42
CA ARG A 391 -20.82 1.95 -9.66
C ARG A 391 -19.34 2.19 -9.45
N THR A 392 -18.91 3.43 -9.59
CA THR A 392 -17.55 3.88 -9.28
C THR A 392 -17.61 5.02 -8.27
N ILE A 393 -16.86 4.89 -7.18
CA ILE A 393 -16.67 5.93 -6.17
C ILE A 393 -15.24 6.44 -6.31
N GLN A 394 -15.09 7.70 -6.68
CA GLN A 394 -13.79 8.36 -6.76
C GLN A 394 -13.49 9.07 -5.45
N ILE A 395 -12.38 8.68 -4.82
CA ILE A 395 -11.94 9.22 -3.53
C ILE A 395 -10.57 9.87 -3.75
N GLY A 396 -10.46 11.13 -3.36
CA GLY A 396 -9.21 11.86 -3.34
C GLY A 396 -8.28 11.32 -2.27
N SER A 397 -6.97 11.51 -2.47
CA SER A 397 -5.96 11.06 -1.51
C SER A 397 -6.09 11.80 -0.17
N SER A 398 -6.85 11.25 0.78
CA SER A 398 -6.83 11.67 2.18
C SER A 398 -6.46 10.46 3.03
N GLY A 399 -5.36 10.55 3.79
CA GLY A 399 -4.79 9.43 4.57
C GLY A 399 -5.62 8.95 5.76
N GLY A 400 -6.94 9.10 5.72
CA GLY A 400 -7.89 8.64 6.74
C GLY A 400 -8.68 7.41 6.28
N SER A 401 -9.38 6.79 7.22
CA SER A 401 -10.27 5.65 6.95
C SER A 401 -11.51 6.06 6.14
N ILE A 402 -11.91 5.20 5.21
CA ILE A 402 -13.15 5.36 4.44
C ILE A 402 -14.27 4.67 5.21
N ARG A 403 -15.33 5.39 5.56
CA ARG A 403 -16.50 4.83 6.24
C ARG A 403 -17.72 4.89 5.34
N LEU A 404 -18.30 3.73 5.09
CA LEU A 404 -19.42 3.53 4.18
C LEU A 404 -20.61 3.06 5.01
N ARG A 405 -21.71 3.78 4.94
CA ARG A 405 -22.97 3.34 5.54
C ARG A 405 -23.68 2.42 4.57
N LEU A 406 -24.02 1.23 5.04
CA LEU A 406 -24.70 0.19 4.30
C LEU A 406 -26.19 0.16 4.69
N ALA A 407 -27.02 -0.19 3.72
CA ALA A 407 -28.39 -0.61 3.97
C ALA A 407 -28.69 -1.86 3.16
N VAL A 408 -29.55 -2.70 3.70
CA VAL A 408 -29.94 -3.95 3.07
C VAL A 408 -31.37 -3.80 2.55
N LEU A 409 -31.52 -3.74 1.22
CA LEU A 409 -32.77 -3.36 0.59
C LEU A 409 -33.77 -4.53 0.58
N GLY A 410 -35.01 -4.24 1.00
CA GLY A 410 -36.09 -5.23 1.04
C GLY A 410 -36.11 -6.08 2.31
N GLN A 411 -35.45 -5.62 3.37
CA GLN A 411 -35.45 -6.25 4.69
C GLN A 411 -36.55 -5.70 5.60
N THR A 412 -36.85 -6.47 6.65
CA THR A 412 -37.74 -6.05 7.74
C THR A 412 -37.03 -5.05 8.66
N PRO A 413 -37.78 -4.22 9.41
CA PRO A 413 -37.20 -3.26 10.36
C PRO A 413 -36.28 -3.88 11.42
N ASP A 414 -36.50 -5.16 11.77
CA ASP A 414 -35.75 -5.88 12.80
C ASP A 414 -34.67 -6.83 12.24
N TRP A 415 -34.32 -6.69 10.95
CA TRP A 415 -33.40 -7.62 10.27
C TRP A 415 -32.08 -7.83 11.01
N ASN A 416 -31.79 -9.09 11.34
CA ASN A 416 -30.59 -9.50 12.05
C ASN A 416 -29.68 -10.43 11.22
N GLY A 417 -29.66 -10.26 9.90
CA GLY A 417 -28.77 -11.03 9.02
C GLY A 417 -27.32 -10.56 9.07
N ARG A 418 -26.47 -11.20 8.25
CA ARG A 418 -25.02 -10.96 8.22
C ARG A 418 -24.60 -10.32 6.90
N ILE A 419 -23.55 -9.50 6.94
CA ILE A 419 -22.92 -8.95 5.73
C ILE A 419 -21.46 -9.37 5.73
N ALA A 420 -20.98 -9.82 4.58
CA ALA A 420 -19.56 -10.03 4.35
C ALA A 420 -19.09 -9.15 3.20
N TYR A 421 -17.86 -8.68 3.32
CA TYR A 421 -17.20 -7.90 2.31
C TYR A 421 -15.86 -8.51 1.93
N ARG A 422 -15.40 -8.17 0.74
CA ARG A 422 -14.00 -8.39 0.33
C ARG A 422 -13.53 -7.23 -0.52
N LEU A 423 -12.26 -6.89 -0.40
CA LEU A 423 -11.64 -5.75 -1.06
C LEU A 423 -10.31 -6.19 -1.65
N TYR A 424 -10.14 -5.97 -2.96
CA TYR A 424 -8.91 -6.32 -3.67
C TYR A 424 -8.62 -5.32 -4.79
N GLU A 425 -7.36 -5.24 -5.21
CA GLU A 425 -6.92 -4.39 -6.32
C GLU A 425 -7.46 -4.92 -7.66
N ALA A 426 -7.87 -4.04 -8.56
CA ALA A 426 -8.42 -4.41 -9.86
C ALA A 426 -7.35 -5.14 -10.71
N GLY A 427 -7.61 -6.40 -11.06
CA GLY A 427 -6.66 -7.28 -11.75
C GLY A 427 -5.72 -8.08 -10.82
N GLY A 428 -5.82 -7.87 -9.51
CA GLY A 428 -5.13 -8.66 -8.49
C GLY A 428 -5.85 -9.97 -8.11
N HIS A 429 -5.27 -10.71 -7.18
CA HIS A 429 -5.93 -11.89 -6.59
C HIS A 429 -7.09 -11.47 -5.69
N GLN A 430 -8.20 -12.22 -5.76
CA GLN A 430 -9.35 -11.99 -4.89
C GLN A 430 -8.99 -12.34 -3.44
N SER A 431 -9.26 -11.42 -2.51
CA SER A 431 -9.10 -11.67 -1.08
C SER A 431 -10.17 -12.63 -0.55
N GLU A 432 -9.90 -13.25 0.59
CA GLU A 432 -10.92 -13.97 1.36
C GLU A 432 -12.05 -13.03 1.81
N TRP A 433 -13.20 -13.61 2.14
CA TRP A 433 -14.36 -12.87 2.65
C TRP A 433 -14.19 -12.58 4.15
N SER A 434 -14.48 -11.34 4.54
CA SER A 434 -14.52 -10.92 5.93
C SER A 434 -15.96 -10.60 6.33
N GLU A 435 -16.43 -11.16 7.44
CA GLU A 435 -17.74 -10.84 8.01
C GLU A 435 -17.68 -9.51 8.79
N LEU A 436 -18.76 -8.73 8.72
CA LEU A 436 -18.95 -7.54 9.54
C LEU A 436 -19.49 -7.93 10.92
N ASP A 437 -18.84 -7.44 11.98
CA ASP A 437 -19.26 -7.63 13.37
C ASP A 437 -20.55 -6.85 13.71
N SER A 438 -21.02 -6.93 14.96
CA SER A 438 -22.17 -6.17 15.47
C SER A 438 -22.03 -4.67 15.18
N GLY A 439 -22.83 -4.15 14.25
CA GLY A 439 -22.66 -2.81 13.66
C GLY A 439 -22.53 -2.80 12.12
N TRP A 440 -23.11 -3.79 11.44
CA TRP A 440 -23.07 -3.98 9.99
C TRP A 440 -23.52 -2.76 9.16
N GLU A 441 -24.23 -1.82 9.78
CA GLU A 441 -24.63 -0.55 9.16
C GLU A 441 -23.45 0.28 8.68
N THR A 442 -22.25 0.12 9.26
CA THR A 442 -21.08 0.91 8.89
C THR A 442 -19.87 0.03 8.59
N LEU A 443 -19.46 0.00 7.31
CA LEU A 443 -18.21 -0.61 6.87
C LEU A 443 -17.07 0.41 6.96
N SER A 444 -16.05 0.09 7.75
CA SER A 444 -14.85 0.91 7.91
C SER A 444 -13.66 0.27 7.18
N LEU A 445 -13.17 0.92 6.13
CA LEU A 445 -11.99 0.53 5.39
C LEU A 445 -10.77 1.35 5.86
N PRO A 446 -9.58 0.74 5.94
CA PRO A 446 -8.35 1.45 6.25
C PRO A 446 -8.00 2.46 5.14
N ALA A 447 -7.01 3.32 5.38
CA ALA A 447 -6.47 4.20 4.35
C ALA A 447 -5.84 3.36 3.21
N LEU A 448 -6.40 3.46 2.01
CA LEU A 448 -5.94 2.73 0.83
C LEU A 448 -4.88 3.53 0.07
N PRO A 449 -3.90 2.87 -0.57
CA PRO A 449 -2.99 3.53 -1.50
C PRO A 449 -3.73 3.97 -2.77
N SER A 450 -3.09 4.80 -3.59
CA SER A 450 -3.65 5.19 -4.88
C SER A 450 -3.73 3.98 -5.82
N GLY A 451 -4.83 3.87 -6.56
CA GLY A 451 -5.12 2.70 -7.39
C GLY A 451 -6.61 2.41 -7.53
N ASP A 452 -6.91 1.39 -8.34
CA ASP A 452 -8.27 0.90 -8.57
C ASP A 452 -8.54 -0.33 -7.72
N PHE A 453 -9.60 -0.28 -6.91
CA PHE A 453 -10.02 -1.38 -6.05
C PHE A 453 -11.44 -1.82 -6.37
N ILE A 454 -11.72 -3.09 -6.11
CA ILE A 454 -13.04 -3.69 -6.24
C ILE A 454 -13.51 -4.08 -4.85
N LEU A 455 -14.56 -3.41 -4.38
CA LEU A 455 -15.28 -3.77 -3.17
C LEU A 455 -16.48 -4.64 -3.55
N GLN A 456 -16.56 -5.83 -2.95
CA GLN A 456 -17.70 -6.71 -3.10
C GLN A 456 -18.41 -6.94 -1.78
N LEU A 457 -19.73 -6.88 -1.81
CA LEU A 457 -20.62 -7.10 -0.67
C LEU A 457 -21.54 -8.28 -0.98
N LYS A 458 -21.73 -9.15 0.00
CA LYS A 458 -22.77 -10.18 0.00
C LYS A 458 -23.50 -10.18 1.32
N VAL A 459 -24.75 -10.62 1.28
CA VAL A 459 -25.65 -10.64 2.44
C VAL A 459 -26.03 -12.08 2.73
N ALA A 460 -26.13 -12.43 4.00
CA ALA A 460 -26.84 -13.60 4.46
C ALA A 460 -28.11 -13.17 5.20
N GLU A 461 -29.23 -13.77 4.84
CA GLU A 461 -30.51 -13.55 5.52
C GLU A 461 -30.52 -14.21 6.91
N THR A 462 -31.61 -14.03 7.66
CA THR A 462 -31.70 -14.40 9.08
C THR A 462 -31.49 -15.90 9.35
N GLY A 463 -31.66 -16.77 8.34
CA GLY A 463 -31.31 -18.21 8.41
C GLY A 463 -29.84 -18.54 8.14
N GLY A 464 -28.96 -17.55 7.96
CA GLY A 464 -27.51 -17.74 7.81
C GLY A 464 -27.03 -18.14 6.42
N ARG A 465 -27.92 -18.32 5.43
CA ARG A 465 -27.57 -18.61 4.03
C ARG A 465 -27.06 -17.36 3.31
N TRP A 466 -25.87 -17.44 2.72
CA TRP A 466 -25.31 -16.37 1.87
C TRP A 466 -26.01 -16.29 0.52
N ASN A 467 -26.37 -15.08 0.11
CA ASN A 467 -26.95 -14.84 -1.20
C ASN A 467 -25.91 -15.06 -2.33
N SER A 468 -26.37 -15.52 -3.48
CA SER A 468 -25.53 -15.73 -4.67
C SER A 468 -25.19 -14.43 -5.39
N ARG A 469 -26.04 -13.40 -5.26
CA ARG A 469 -25.77 -12.06 -5.79
C ARG A 469 -24.79 -11.30 -4.89
N THR A 470 -23.70 -10.85 -5.49
CA THR A 470 -22.76 -9.92 -4.87
C THR A 470 -22.93 -8.53 -5.47
N GLN A 471 -23.05 -7.49 -4.63
CA GLN A 471 -22.87 -6.13 -5.12
C GLN A 471 -21.39 -5.87 -5.36
N THR A 472 -21.06 -5.27 -6.50
CA THR A 472 -19.68 -4.91 -6.85
C THR A 472 -19.60 -3.40 -7.05
N ILE A 473 -18.63 -2.77 -6.40
CA ILE A 473 -18.40 -1.33 -6.41
C ILE A 473 -16.93 -1.08 -6.70
N HIS A 474 -16.65 -0.25 -7.68
CA HIS A 474 -15.30 0.17 -8.02
C HIS A 474 -14.92 1.37 -7.16
N LEU A 475 -13.82 1.26 -6.41
CA LEU A 475 -13.24 2.34 -5.63
C LEU A 475 -11.99 2.82 -6.35
N ASN A 476 -12.02 4.04 -6.88
CA ASN A 476 -10.86 4.65 -7.52
C ASN A 476 -10.24 5.65 -6.55
N ILE A 477 -9.01 5.36 -6.10
CA ILE A 477 -8.26 6.22 -5.19
C ILE A 477 -7.29 7.05 -6.03
N LEU A 478 -7.56 8.35 -6.14
CA LEU A 478 -6.75 9.25 -6.96
C LEU A 478 -5.32 9.39 -6.40
N PRO A 479 -4.29 9.43 -7.28
CA PRO A 479 -2.91 9.63 -6.86
C PRO A 479 -2.72 10.99 -6.20
N LYS A 480 -1.81 11.06 -5.23
CA LYS A 480 -1.35 12.34 -4.70
C LYS A 480 -0.65 13.13 -5.81
N PHE A 481 -0.59 14.46 -5.69
CA PHE A 481 0.06 15.30 -6.72
C PHE A 481 1.50 14.85 -7.05
N HIS A 482 2.27 14.36 -6.06
CA HIS A 482 3.64 13.88 -6.23
C HIS A 482 3.76 12.43 -6.74
N GLU A 483 2.66 11.69 -6.82
CA GLU A 483 2.59 10.34 -7.40
C GLU A 483 2.27 10.41 -8.92
N THR A 484 2.00 11.60 -9.47
CA THR A 484 1.66 11.78 -10.89
C THR A 484 2.91 11.83 -11.79
N SER A 485 2.81 11.28 -13.02
CA SER A 485 3.90 11.37 -14.01
C SER A 485 4.26 12.81 -14.39
N LEU A 486 3.27 13.71 -14.39
CA LEU A 486 3.49 15.12 -14.67
C LEU A 486 4.42 15.78 -13.64
N PHE A 487 4.28 15.43 -12.36
CA PHE A 487 5.19 15.90 -11.32
C PHE A 487 6.63 15.48 -11.60
N TYR A 488 6.85 14.21 -11.95
CA TYR A 488 8.18 13.72 -12.33
C TYR A 488 8.73 14.40 -13.59
N LEU A 489 7.89 14.69 -14.59
CA LEU A 489 8.30 15.44 -15.79
C LEU A 489 8.70 16.89 -15.46
N ILE A 490 7.97 17.56 -14.57
CA ILE A 490 8.33 18.91 -14.10
C ILE A 490 9.66 18.88 -13.36
N VAL A 491 9.85 17.93 -12.44
CA VAL A 491 11.12 17.75 -11.71
C VAL A 491 12.27 17.48 -12.68
N ALA A 492 12.09 16.58 -13.64
CA ALA A 492 13.08 16.30 -14.68
C ALA A 492 13.39 17.55 -15.53
N GLY A 493 12.37 18.33 -15.90
CA GLY A 493 12.53 19.61 -16.59
C GLY A 493 13.34 20.63 -15.80
N VAL A 494 13.07 20.78 -14.50
CA VAL A 494 13.84 21.64 -13.59
C VAL A 494 15.30 21.15 -13.46
N CYS A 495 15.52 19.84 -13.37
CA CYS A 495 16.87 19.29 -13.39
C CYS A 495 17.60 19.56 -14.70
N CYS A 496 16.94 19.41 -15.85
CA CYS A 496 17.52 19.70 -17.16
C CYS A 496 17.84 21.18 -17.34
N THR A 497 16.98 22.11 -16.89
CA THR A 497 17.26 23.55 -16.96
C THR A 497 18.40 23.94 -16.03
N PHE A 498 18.48 23.35 -14.83
CA PHE A 498 19.61 23.54 -13.93
C PHE A 498 20.93 23.04 -14.55
N LEU A 499 20.93 21.84 -15.14
CA LEU A 499 22.09 21.29 -15.84
C LEU A 499 22.48 22.14 -17.07
N PHE A 500 21.51 22.64 -17.82
CA PHE A 500 21.74 23.55 -18.94
C PHE A 500 22.39 24.86 -18.45
N PHE A 501 21.90 25.42 -17.34
CA PHE A 501 22.49 26.64 -16.76
C PHE A 501 23.92 26.39 -16.26
N LEU A 502 24.18 25.25 -15.61
CA LEU A 502 25.53 24.84 -15.23
C LEU A 502 26.46 24.68 -16.45
N TYR A 503 25.97 24.07 -17.52
CA TYR A 503 26.69 23.94 -18.78
C TYR A 503 26.99 25.32 -19.39
N TYR A 504 25.98 26.18 -19.51
CA TYR A 504 26.11 27.52 -20.07
C TYR A 504 27.07 28.38 -19.24
N TRP A 505 26.99 28.29 -17.91
CA TRP A 505 27.89 28.99 -17.02
C TRP A 505 29.33 28.51 -17.16
N ARG A 506 29.54 27.19 -17.29
CA ARG A 506 30.84 26.59 -17.59
C ARG A 506 31.40 27.07 -18.93
N GLU A 507 30.59 27.10 -19.98
CA GLU A 507 31.00 27.56 -21.30
C GLU A 507 31.41 29.04 -21.28
N GLN A 508 30.61 29.89 -20.63
CA GLN A 508 30.92 31.32 -20.45
C GLN A 508 32.21 31.52 -19.65
N TYR A 509 32.41 30.73 -18.59
CA TYR A 509 33.63 30.75 -17.80
C TYR A 509 34.86 30.37 -18.64
N GLN A 510 34.76 29.35 -19.48
CA GLN A 510 35.83 28.94 -20.39
C GLN A 510 36.14 30.00 -21.45
N ARG A 511 35.11 30.61 -22.07
CA ARG A 511 35.28 31.69 -23.06
C ARG A 511 36.02 32.89 -22.47
N ARG A 512 35.68 33.30 -21.24
CA ARG A 512 36.39 34.41 -20.56
C ARG A 512 37.87 34.10 -20.37
N ARG A 513 38.20 32.89 -19.93
CA ARG A 513 39.59 32.45 -19.71
C ARG A 513 40.40 32.38 -21.01
N GLN A 514 39.75 32.00 -22.12
CA GLN A 514 40.39 31.97 -23.44
C GLN A 514 40.81 33.38 -23.89
N ILE A 515 39.91 34.37 -23.74
CA ILE A 515 40.20 35.77 -24.10
C ILE A 515 41.33 36.34 -23.23
N GLU A 516 41.35 36.03 -21.93
CA GLU A 516 42.42 36.45 -21.02
C GLU A 516 43.80 35.89 -21.44
N LEU A 517 43.86 34.61 -21.82
CA LEU A 517 45.08 33.96 -22.30
C LEU A 517 45.56 34.56 -23.64
N GLU A 518 44.65 34.79 -24.58
CA GLU A 518 44.99 35.38 -25.88
C GLU A 518 45.59 36.77 -25.74
N ASN A 519 45.03 37.61 -24.86
CA ASN A 519 45.57 38.94 -24.57
C ASN A 519 46.98 38.87 -23.95
N ALA A 520 47.22 37.93 -23.03
CA ALA A 520 48.53 37.75 -22.42
C ALA A 520 49.60 37.30 -23.44
N VAL A 521 49.24 36.39 -24.36
CA VAL A 521 50.15 35.93 -25.44
C VAL A 521 50.47 37.06 -26.42
N ALA A 522 49.48 37.90 -26.76
CA ALA A 522 49.68 39.04 -27.64
C ALA A 522 50.65 40.08 -27.04
N GLU A 523 50.55 40.36 -25.74
CA GLU A 523 51.45 41.28 -25.05
C GLU A 523 52.91 40.78 -25.06
N HIS A 524 53.13 39.48 -24.82
CA HIS A 524 54.48 38.89 -24.84
C HIS A 524 55.11 38.88 -26.24
N SER A 525 54.32 38.64 -27.28
CA SER A 525 54.81 38.61 -28.67
C SER A 525 55.31 39.99 -29.13
N GLY A 526 54.67 41.07 -28.69
CA GLY A 526 55.10 42.44 -29.00
C GLY A 526 56.49 42.78 -28.43
N LYS A 527 56.74 42.40 -27.17
CA LYS A 527 58.04 42.63 -26.49
C LYS A 527 59.20 41.89 -27.17
N LEU A 528 58.95 40.70 -27.71
CA LEU A 528 59.96 39.91 -28.43
C LEU A 528 60.39 40.55 -29.76
N LEU A 529 59.43 41.14 -30.49
CA LEU A 529 59.69 41.76 -31.78
C LEU A 529 60.58 43.01 -31.65
N GLU A 530 60.35 43.79 -30.59
CA GLU A 530 61.13 45.00 -30.29
C GLU A 530 62.59 44.68 -29.94
N ALA A 531 62.82 43.65 -29.12
CA ALA A 531 64.16 43.20 -28.75
C ALA A 531 64.97 42.73 -29.97
N ASN A 532 64.32 42.03 -30.91
CA ASN A 532 65.00 41.51 -32.10
C ASN A 532 65.46 42.64 -33.04
N ARG A 533 64.66 43.71 -33.16
CA ARG A 533 64.96 44.87 -34.02
C ARG A 533 66.12 45.72 -33.51
N GLN A 534 66.40 45.68 -32.20
CA GLN A 534 67.55 46.36 -31.60
C GLN A 534 68.87 45.61 -31.85
N LEU A 535 68.83 44.28 -31.92
CA LEU A 535 70.01 43.46 -32.19
C LEU A 535 70.56 43.63 -33.61
N GLU A 536 69.70 43.77 -34.62
CA GLU A 536 70.12 43.94 -36.02
C GLU A 536 70.89 45.25 -36.27
N LYS A 537 70.53 46.35 -35.59
CA LYS A 537 71.19 47.64 -35.76
C LYS A 537 72.62 47.69 -35.20
N LEU A 538 72.93 46.87 -34.20
CA LEU A 538 74.27 46.83 -33.58
C LEU A 538 75.29 46.04 -34.43
N ALA A 539 74.85 45.31 -35.45
CA ALA A 539 75.70 44.41 -36.22
C ALA A 539 76.34 45.02 -37.49
N THR A 540 75.82 46.15 -38.01
CA THR A 540 76.15 46.62 -39.38
C THR A 540 76.95 47.93 -39.47
N ILE A 541 76.96 48.77 -38.43
CA ILE A 541 77.55 50.11 -38.45
C ILE A 541 78.69 50.19 -37.42
N ASP A 542 79.77 50.93 -37.73
CA ASP A 542 80.79 51.28 -36.74
C ASP A 542 80.20 52.27 -35.71
N PRO A 543 80.11 51.92 -34.42
CA PRO A 543 79.39 52.71 -33.42
C PRO A 543 80.02 54.08 -33.16
N LEU A 544 81.30 54.27 -33.50
CA LEU A 544 81.99 55.55 -33.32
C LEU A 544 81.77 56.49 -34.50
N THR A 545 81.96 56.01 -35.73
CA THR A 545 82.05 56.85 -36.93
C THR A 545 80.79 56.88 -37.80
N GLY A 546 79.84 55.95 -37.58
CA GLY A 546 78.58 55.87 -38.32
C GLY A 546 78.70 55.34 -39.76
N VAL A 547 79.91 55.02 -40.23
CA VAL A 547 80.14 54.32 -41.50
C VAL A 547 80.02 52.80 -41.32
N LEU A 548 80.09 52.04 -42.40
CA LEU A 548 80.06 50.58 -42.33
C LEU A 548 81.24 50.06 -41.48
N ASN A 549 80.97 49.09 -40.61
CA ASN A 549 82.04 48.43 -39.86
C ASN A 549 82.88 47.53 -40.78
N ARG A 550 84.05 47.11 -40.30
CA ARG A 550 85.01 46.28 -41.05
C ARG A 550 84.37 45.06 -41.73
N ARG A 551 83.47 44.35 -41.05
CA ARG A 551 82.82 43.17 -41.62
C ARG A 551 81.92 43.56 -42.79
N THR A 552 81.04 44.54 -42.57
CA THR A 552 80.05 44.95 -43.56
C THR A 552 80.70 45.59 -44.79
N ILE A 553 81.76 46.38 -44.63
CA ILE A 553 82.43 47.00 -45.79
C ILE A 553 83.19 45.97 -46.65
N LEU A 554 83.76 44.93 -46.06
CA LEU A 554 84.40 43.84 -46.81
C LEU A 554 83.37 42.99 -47.58
N ASP A 555 82.21 42.71 -46.96
CA ASP A 555 81.09 42.05 -47.66
C ASP A 555 80.63 42.88 -48.87
N HIS A 556 80.53 44.21 -48.72
CA HIS A 556 80.22 45.12 -49.83
C HIS A 556 81.33 45.15 -50.89
N ALA A 557 82.60 45.05 -50.51
CA ALA A 557 83.71 45.04 -51.46
C ALA A 557 83.68 43.79 -52.34
N ALA A 558 83.33 42.62 -51.77
CA ALA A 558 83.16 41.39 -52.52
C ALA A 558 82.00 41.51 -53.55
N ASP A 559 80.85 42.02 -53.13
CA ASP A 559 79.69 42.26 -54.01
C ASP A 559 80.02 43.29 -55.11
N LEU A 560 80.71 44.38 -54.79
CA LEU A 560 81.10 45.39 -55.79
C LEU A 560 82.14 44.88 -56.79
N LEU A 561 83.06 44.00 -56.37
CA LEU A 561 84.03 43.37 -57.28
C LEU A 561 83.32 42.41 -58.26
N GLU A 562 82.34 41.65 -57.80
CA GLU A 562 81.52 40.79 -58.66
C GLU A 562 80.68 41.63 -59.65
N ARG A 563 80.09 42.73 -59.19
CA ARG A 563 79.37 43.68 -60.06
C ARG A 563 80.28 44.37 -61.06
N SER A 564 81.49 44.75 -60.68
CA SER A 564 82.51 45.31 -61.57
C SER A 564 82.82 44.35 -62.72
N ARG A 565 83.07 43.07 -62.42
CA ARG A 565 83.30 42.02 -63.43
C ARG A 565 82.10 41.81 -64.35
N THR A 566 80.89 41.81 -63.79
CA THR A 566 79.66 41.54 -64.55
C THR A 566 79.24 42.71 -65.44
N MET A 567 79.40 43.94 -64.94
CA MET A 567 78.96 45.16 -65.64
C MET A 567 80.05 45.77 -66.53
N GLY A 568 81.28 45.25 -66.51
CA GLY A 568 82.43 45.85 -67.19
C GLY A 568 82.75 47.25 -66.65
N ARG A 569 82.51 47.47 -65.36
CA ARG A 569 82.73 48.76 -64.68
C ARG A 569 83.98 48.67 -63.83
N GLU A 570 84.66 49.79 -63.68
CA GLU A 570 85.88 49.87 -62.91
C GLU A 570 85.55 49.96 -61.41
N LEU A 571 86.09 49.04 -60.59
CA LEU A 571 86.08 49.20 -59.13
C LEU A 571 87.36 49.90 -58.69
N VAL A 572 87.21 51.07 -58.08
CA VAL A 572 88.30 51.84 -57.48
C VAL A 572 88.23 51.68 -55.97
N ILE A 573 89.33 51.22 -55.38
CA ILE A 573 89.53 51.12 -53.93
C ILE A 573 90.47 52.24 -53.51
N LEU A 574 89.99 53.09 -52.60
CA LEU A 574 90.82 54.08 -51.92
C LEU A 574 91.01 53.63 -50.48
N PHE A 575 92.25 53.31 -50.12
CA PHE A 575 92.63 53.01 -48.76
C PHE A 575 93.23 54.27 -48.14
N CYS A 576 92.58 54.78 -47.11
CA CYS A 576 92.81 56.10 -46.53
C CYS A 576 93.27 55.94 -45.09
N ASP A 577 94.27 56.74 -44.70
CA ASP A 577 94.74 56.80 -43.32
C ASP A 577 95.02 58.25 -42.94
N ILE A 578 94.65 58.60 -41.70
CA ILE A 578 94.85 59.94 -41.15
C ILE A 578 96.32 60.14 -40.77
N ASP A 579 96.97 61.09 -41.43
CA ASP A 579 98.38 61.38 -41.24
C ASP A 579 98.67 61.85 -39.80
N TRP A 580 99.64 61.21 -39.14
CA TRP A 580 100.09 61.52 -37.77
C TRP A 580 99.00 61.40 -36.69
N PHE A 581 97.97 60.57 -36.92
CA PHE A 581 96.84 60.45 -35.99
C PHE A 581 97.24 59.97 -34.58
N LYS A 582 98.26 59.10 -34.47
CA LYS A 582 98.79 58.67 -33.18
C LYS A 582 99.33 59.85 -32.39
N GLU A 583 100.14 60.69 -33.01
CA GLU A 583 100.70 61.90 -32.40
C GLU A 583 99.62 62.93 -32.08
N PHE A 584 98.58 63.04 -32.91
CA PHE A 584 97.39 63.84 -32.59
C PHE A 584 96.71 63.33 -31.31
N ASN A 585 96.52 62.01 -31.18
CA ASN A 585 95.91 61.40 -30.01
C ASN A 585 96.78 61.50 -28.75
N ASP A 586 98.09 61.34 -28.89
CA ASP A 586 99.03 61.42 -27.78
C ASP A 586 99.06 62.85 -27.18
N ASP A 587 98.82 63.88 -27.99
CA ASP A 587 98.72 65.29 -27.53
C ASP A 587 97.30 65.67 -27.05
N ARG A 588 96.26 65.40 -27.85
CA ARG A 588 94.89 65.88 -27.62
C ARG A 588 94.00 64.90 -26.86
N GLY A 589 94.45 63.67 -26.66
CA GLY A 589 93.72 62.59 -26.03
C GLY A 589 92.72 61.91 -26.97
N HIS A 590 92.40 60.66 -26.65
CA HIS A 590 91.51 59.81 -27.47
C HIS A 590 90.11 60.39 -27.71
N LEU A 591 89.56 61.21 -26.80
CA LEU A 591 88.24 61.83 -26.99
C LEU A 591 88.22 62.84 -28.14
N GLU A 592 89.29 63.63 -28.29
CA GLU A 592 89.44 64.52 -29.44
C GLU A 592 89.78 63.73 -30.71
N GLY A 593 90.57 62.66 -30.59
CA GLY A 593 90.76 61.67 -31.65
C GLY A 593 89.45 61.12 -32.20
N ASP A 594 88.54 60.70 -31.32
CA ASP A 594 87.21 60.21 -31.66
C ASP A 594 86.34 61.27 -32.34
N ARG A 595 86.49 62.55 -31.96
CA ARG A 595 85.81 63.67 -32.65
C ARG A 595 86.38 63.84 -34.06
N VAL A 596 87.69 63.79 -34.22
CA VAL A 596 88.35 63.85 -35.53
C VAL A 596 87.93 62.67 -36.41
N LEU A 597 87.90 61.45 -35.89
CA LEU A 597 87.44 60.27 -36.64
C LEU A 597 86.01 60.42 -37.15
N ARG A 598 85.11 61.02 -36.35
CA ARG A 598 83.74 61.33 -36.77
C ARG A 598 83.69 62.44 -37.83
N GLN A 599 84.48 63.49 -37.68
CA GLN A 599 84.54 64.57 -38.65
C GLN A 599 85.10 64.08 -39.99
N VAL A 600 86.19 63.32 -39.95
CA VAL A 600 86.79 62.69 -41.14
C VAL A 600 85.79 61.72 -41.77
N SER A 601 85.15 60.83 -41.02
CA SER A 601 84.17 59.89 -41.59
C SER A 601 82.98 60.59 -42.25
N GLN A 602 82.46 61.66 -41.62
CA GLN A 602 81.40 62.49 -42.19
C GLN A 602 81.86 63.22 -43.46
N THR A 603 83.09 63.73 -43.48
CA THR A 603 83.67 64.37 -44.67
C THR A 603 83.88 63.37 -45.80
N LEU A 604 84.36 62.17 -45.51
CA LEU A 604 84.48 61.11 -46.52
C LEU A 604 83.11 60.69 -47.07
N LEU A 605 82.10 60.51 -46.21
CA LEU A 605 80.72 60.21 -46.62
C LEU A 605 80.10 61.33 -47.46
N ALA A 606 80.27 62.59 -47.06
CA ALA A 606 79.74 63.74 -47.79
C ALA A 606 80.41 63.89 -49.16
N THR A 607 81.75 63.77 -49.21
CA THR A 607 82.52 63.81 -50.46
C THR A 607 82.13 62.67 -51.39
N LEU A 608 81.89 61.47 -50.85
CA LEU A 608 81.41 60.31 -51.59
C LEU A 608 79.98 60.51 -52.13
N SER A 609 79.09 61.07 -51.31
CA SER A 609 77.69 61.33 -51.71
C SER A 609 77.61 62.25 -52.94
N GLU A 610 78.57 63.17 -53.10
CA GLU A 610 78.68 64.02 -54.29
C GLU A 610 79.20 63.28 -55.54
N LEU A 611 79.97 62.18 -55.37
CA LEU A 611 80.44 61.34 -56.49
C LEU A 611 79.38 60.32 -56.92
N GLY A 612 78.59 59.82 -55.97
CA GLY A 612 77.63 58.73 -56.18
C GLY A 612 78.30 57.35 -56.32
N ASN A 613 77.47 56.29 -56.22
CA ASN A 613 77.86 54.89 -56.50
C ASN A 613 79.08 54.35 -55.73
N GLY A 614 79.13 54.58 -54.42
CA GLY A 614 80.11 53.92 -53.57
C GLY A 614 79.68 53.81 -52.12
N VAL A 615 80.57 53.25 -51.30
CA VAL A 615 80.40 53.12 -49.85
C VAL A 615 81.70 53.47 -49.13
N VAL A 616 81.58 54.01 -47.91
CA VAL A 616 82.69 54.21 -46.98
C VAL A 616 82.54 53.23 -45.83
N GLY A 617 83.64 52.61 -45.42
CA GLY A 617 83.71 51.86 -44.17
C GLY A 617 85.00 52.14 -43.42
N ARG A 618 84.99 51.81 -42.14
CA ARG A 618 86.16 51.91 -41.27
C ARG A 618 86.78 50.53 -41.10
N MET A 619 88.06 50.40 -41.43
CA MET A 619 88.81 49.16 -41.32
C MET A 619 89.25 48.90 -39.87
N GLY A 620 89.61 49.97 -39.16
CA GLY A 620 90.03 49.95 -37.75
C GLY A 620 90.90 51.16 -37.45
N GLY A 621 90.99 51.59 -36.19
CA GLY A 621 91.81 52.76 -35.82
C GLY A 621 91.45 54.01 -36.65
N GLU A 622 92.42 54.54 -37.38
CA GLU A 622 92.37 55.69 -38.28
C GLU A 622 92.21 55.35 -39.77
N GLU A 623 92.04 54.06 -40.08
CA GLU A 623 91.99 53.55 -41.44
C GLU A 623 90.56 53.48 -41.97
N PHE A 624 90.35 54.08 -43.14
CA PHE A 624 89.10 54.05 -43.87
C PHE A 624 89.30 53.44 -45.25
N ILE A 625 88.28 52.75 -45.73
CA ILE A 625 88.23 52.25 -47.10
C ILE A 625 87.02 52.85 -47.81
N ILE A 626 87.25 53.33 -49.02
CA ILE A 626 86.22 53.89 -49.89
C ILE A 626 86.20 53.03 -51.15
N LEU A 627 85.01 52.53 -51.48
CA LEU A 627 84.77 51.67 -52.63
C LEU A 627 83.90 52.43 -53.62
N LEU A 628 84.39 52.61 -54.85
CA LEU A 628 83.70 53.33 -55.91
C LEU A 628 83.54 52.43 -57.13
N LEU A 629 82.30 52.26 -57.58
CA LEU A 629 82.02 51.58 -58.85
C LEU A 629 81.83 52.63 -59.95
N CYS A 630 82.89 52.86 -60.73
CA CYS A 630 82.99 53.92 -61.71
C CYS A 630 82.48 53.51 -63.10
N GLU A 631 81.88 54.46 -63.80
CA GLU A 631 81.44 54.32 -65.20
C GLU A 631 82.46 54.99 -66.14
N GLY A 632 83.11 54.20 -67.01
CA GLY A 632 84.08 54.70 -67.98
C GLY A 632 85.46 55.04 -67.38
N LYS A 633 86.34 55.66 -68.19
CA LYS A 633 87.68 56.07 -67.73
C LYS A 633 87.57 57.23 -66.74
N VAL A 634 87.78 56.95 -65.46
CA VAL A 634 87.83 57.97 -64.41
C VAL A 634 89.25 58.44 -64.14
N ASP A 635 89.40 59.73 -63.83
CA ASP A 635 90.66 60.26 -63.28
C ASP A 635 90.74 59.88 -61.79
N ARG A 636 91.25 58.68 -61.54
CA ARG A 636 91.42 58.11 -60.19
C ARG A 636 92.22 59.04 -59.28
N LYS A 637 93.22 59.73 -59.82
CA LYS A 637 94.07 60.65 -59.05
C LYS A 637 93.29 61.89 -58.66
N ALA A 638 92.50 62.47 -59.58
CA ALA A 638 91.62 63.58 -59.25
C ALA A 638 90.58 63.22 -58.18
N ILE A 639 90.03 62.00 -58.22
CA ILE A 639 89.09 61.51 -57.20
C ILE A 639 89.79 61.40 -55.83
N ALA A 640 90.95 60.75 -55.78
CA ALA A 640 91.69 60.60 -54.53
C ALA A 640 92.16 61.95 -53.97
N ASP A 641 92.71 62.82 -54.81
CA ASP A 641 93.13 64.18 -54.43
C ASP A 641 91.95 65.02 -53.93
N ARG A 642 90.72 64.76 -54.39
CA ARG A 642 89.52 65.41 -53.86
C ARG A 642 89.26 65.03 -52.41
N PHE A 643 89.40 63.75 -52.03
CA PHE A 643 89.29 63.33 -50.63
C PHE A 643 90.42 63.92 -49.77
N VAL A 644 91.66 63.94 -50.28
CA VAL A 644 92.80 64.58 -49.58
C VAL A 644 92.52 66.05 -49.31
N ARG A 645 92.04 66.80 -50.32
CA ARG A 645 91.65 68.22 -50.17
C ARG A 645 90.49 68.40 -49.22
N ALA A 646 89.42 67.60 -49.35
CA ALA A 646 88.24 67.71 -48.50
C ALA A 646 88.56 67.56 -47.00
N VAL A 647 89.49 66.66 -46.65
CA VAL A 647 89.94 66.55 -45.26
C VAL A 647 90.87 67.71 -44.87
N SER A 648 91.78 68.13 -45.75
CA SER A 648 92.65 69.30 -45.50
C SER A 648 91.84 70.60 -45.29
N ASP A 649 90.72 70.75 -46.00
CA ASP A 649 89.82 71.90 -45.93
C ASP A 649 89.01 71.94 -44.62
N LEU A 650 89.03 70.88 -43.81
CA LEU A 650 88.51 70.94 -42.44
C LEU A 650 89.34 71.86 -41.54
N GLN A 651 90.58 72.19 -41.94
CA GLN A 651 91.49 73.09 -41.23
C GLN A 651 91.66 72.73 -39.75
N ILE A 652 91.66 71.43 -39.43
CA ILE A 652 91.85 70.92 -38.07
C ILE A 652 93.33 71.09 -37.71
N PRO A 653 93.70 71.91 -36.72
CA PRO A 653 95.10 72.15 -36.38
C PRO A 653 95.76 70.89 -35.84
N HIS A 654 96.91 70.50 -36.41
CA HIS A 654 97.67 69.34 -35.94
C HIS A 654 98.80 69.77 -35.00
N PRO A 655 98.82 69.32 -33.72
CA PRO A 655 99.70 69.87 -32.69
C PRO A 655 101.20 69.65 -32.93
N VAL A 656 101.56 68.61 -33.68
CA VAL A 656 102.97 68.23 -33.94
C VAL A 656 103.50 68.75 -35.29
N LEU A 657 102.65 69.35 -36.12
CA LEU A 657 103.07 69.98 -37.37
C LEU A 657 103.43 71.47 -37.13
N SER A 658 104.07 72.13 -38.11
CA SER A 658 104.35 73.58 -38.08
C SER A 658 103.12 74.40 -37.67
N PRO A 659 103.23 75.67 -37.20
CA PRO A 659 102.08 76.44 -36.69
C PRO A 659 100.87 76.53 -37.63
N ASP A 660 101.09 76.39 -38.94
CA ASP A 660 100.06 76.38 -40.00
C ASP A 660 99.69 74.95 -40.49
N GLY A 661 100.13 73.92 -39.76
CA GLY A 661 99.95 72.51 -40.10
C GLY A 661 98.58 72.00 -39.72
N VAL A 662 97.87 71.45 -40.70
CA VAL A 662 96.53 70.87 -40.53
C VAL A 662 96.57 69.35 -40.64
N LEU A 663 95.55 68.70 -40.06
CA LEU A 663 95.33 67.27 -40.18
C LEU A 663 95.00 66.93 -41.65
N THR A 664 95.65 65.90 -42.16
CA THR A 664 95.55 65.47 -43.56
C THR A 664 95.35 63.97 -43.63
N ILE A 665 94.98 63.46 -44.80
CA ILE A 665 94.96 62.01 -45.07
C ILE A 665 95.94 61.70 -46.20
N SER A 666 96.56 60.54 -46.10
CA SER A 666 97.23 59.90 -47.22
C SER A 666 96.29 58.85 -47.81
N ILE A 667 96.34 58.67 -49.12
CA ILE A 667 95.47 57.71 -49.83
C ILE A 667 96.28 56.87 -50.79
N GLY A 668 96.11 55.55 -50.71
CA GLY A 668 96.55 54.62 -51.74
C GLY A 668 95.39 54.17 -52.60
N VAL A 669 95.59 54.14 -53.91
CA VAL A 669 94.52 53.90 -54.89
C VAL A 669 94.81 52.65 -55.70
N ALA A 670 93.95 51.65 -55.64
CA ALA A 670 94.01 50.48 -56.53
C ALA A 670 92.76 50.37 -57.38
N SER A 671 92.92 49.81 -58.58
CA SER A 671 91.80 49.59 -59.49
C SER A 671 91.87 48.21 -60.14
N THR A 672 90.69 47.65 -60.44
CA THR A 672 90.53 46.45 -61.27
C THR A 672 91.14 46.58 -62.68
N GLU A 673 91.35 47.81 -63.16
CA GLU A 673 91.99 48.09 -64.46
C GLU A 673 93.53 48.01 -64.41
N ASP A 674 94.15 47.95 -63.22
CA ASP A 674 95.60 47.76 -63.08
C ASP A 674 96.02 46.30 -63.38
N GLY A 675 95.05 45.39 -63.47
CA GLY A 675 95.21 43.98 -63.77
C GLY A 675 94.14 43.13 -63.07
N PRO A 676 93.92 41.87 -63.51
CA PRO A 676 93.00 40.98 -62.82
C PRO A 676 93.55 40.62 -61.44
N ALA A 677 92.88 41.10 -60.39
CA ALA A 677 93.23 40.85 -59.00
C ALA A 677 92.01 40.39 -58.18
N GLU A 678 92.25 39.52 -57.21
CA GLU A 678 91.28 39.18 -56.16
C GLU A 678 91.10 40.36 -55.19
N LEU A 679 90.02 40.37 -54.42
CA LEU A 679 89.70 41.48 -53.51
C LEU A 679 90.86 41.78 -52.55
N ASP A 680 91.43 40.74 -51.94
CA ASP A 680 92.55 40.89 -51.00
C ASP A 680 93.77 41.51 -51.68
N ALA A 681 94.08 41.12 -52.92
CA ALA A 681 95.18 41.69 -53.69
C ALA A 681 94.95 43.16 -54.09
N LEU A 682 93.70 43.56 -54.36
CA LEU A 682 93.36 44.98 -54.61
C LEU A 682 93.49 45.83 -53.36
N ILE A 683 93.06 45.31 -52.21
CA ILE A 683 93.21 45.99 -50.92
C ILE A 683 94.69 46.10 -50.55
N GLU A 684 95.47 45.02 -50.68
CA GLU A 684 96.93 45.04 -50.44
C GLU A 684 97.66 46.01 -51.39
N SER A 685 97.24 46.09 -52.65
CA SER A 685 97.80 47.05 -53.61
C SER A 685 97.49 48.50 -53.20
N ALA A 686 96.26 48.78 -52.75
CA ALA A 686 95.89 50.10 -52.25
C ALA A 686 96.67 50.44 -50.96
N ASP A 687 96.82 49.49 -50.03
CA ASP A 687 97.59 49.69 -48.81
C ASP A 687 99.09 49.94 -49.08
N SER A 688 99.69 49.19 -50.01
CA SER A 688 101.09 49.42 -50.42
C SER A 688 101.29 50.83 -51.00
N LYS A 689 100.35 51.31 -51.82
CA LYS A 689 100.39 52.68 -52.37
C LYS A 689 100.15 53.74 -51.30
N LEU A 690 99.32 53.45 -50.29
CA LEU A 690 99.15 54.31 -49.12
C LEU A 690 100.47 54.44 -48.35
N TYR A 691 101.18 53.33 -48.16
CA TYR A 691 102.49 53.33 -47.52
C TYR A 691 103.50 54.17 -48.31
N GLU A 692 103.48 54.11 -49.64
CA GLU A 692 104.28 54.98 -50.51
C GLU A 692 103.87 56.45 -50.36
N ALA A 693 102.57 56.76 -50.28
CA ALA A 693 102.06 58.13 -50.09
C ALA A 693 102.60 58.74 -48.78
N LYS A 694 102.62 57.93 -47.71
CA LYS A 694 103.20 58.31 -46.42
C LYS A 694 104.72 58.55 -46.52
N ARG A 695 105.47 57.73 -47.27
CA ARG A 695 106.93 57.91 -47.46
C ARG A 695 107.30 59.08 -48.36
N ALA A 696 106.46 59.41 -49.34
CA ALA A 696 106.70 60.52 -50.26
C ALA A 696 106.45 61.91 -49.64
N GLY A 697 106.03 61.97 -48.37
CA GLY A 697 105.83 63.20 -47.61
C GLY A 697 104.40 63.44 -47.15
N ARG A 698 103.52 62.42 -47.19
CA ARG A 698 102.12 62.47 -46.70
C ARG A 698 101.24 63.49 -47.44
N ALA A 699 99.98 63.65 -47.02
CA ALA A 699 99.00 64.58 -47.55
C ALA A 699 98.80 64.48 -49.07
N ARG A 700 98.73 63.25 -49.60
CA ARG A 700 98.65 62.99 -51.04
C ARG A 700 98.04 61.64 -51.36
N SER A 701 97.66 61.49 -52.63
CA SER A 701 97.30 60.19 -53.20
C SER A 701 98.46 59.58 -54.02
N ILE A 702 98.58 58.25 -53.99
CA ILE A 702 99.44 57.47 -54.90
C ILE A 702 98.61 56.38 -55.58
N LEU A 703 98.83 56.22 -56.90
CA LEU A 703 98.21 55.25 -57.79
C LEU A 703 99.22 54.20 -58.23
#